data_AF-A0A7M2BVY5-F1
#
_entry.id   AF-A0A7M2BVY5-F1
#
_cell.length_a   1.000
_cell.length_b   1.000
_cell.length_c   1.000
_cell.angle_alpha   90.00
_cell.angle_beta   90.00
_cell.angle_gamma   90.00
#
_symmetry.space_group_name_H-M   'P 1'
#
loop_
_entity.id
_entity.type
_entity.pdbx_description
1 polymer ?
#
loop_
_entity_poly.entity_id
_entity_poly.type
_entity_poly.pdbx_seq_one_letter_code
_entity_poly.pdbx_strand_id
1 'polypeptide(L)'
;MTIRSPEPEVKIVVDNDPVKTSFEKWAKPGHFSRALAKGPSTTTWIWDLHADAHDFDSHTSDLEEISRKVFSAHFGQLAVIFIWLSGMYFHGARFSNYEAWLSDPINIKPSAQVVWPIVGQEILNGDVGGGFQGIQITSGLFQLWRASGITTELQLYSTAIGGLVFATLMLIAGWFHYHKAAPKLAWFQNVESMLNHHLAGLLGLGSLGWAGHQVHVSLPINQLLDAGVDPKEIPLPHEFILNRDLLAQLYPSFAKGLTPFFTLNWADYSDFLTFRGGLNPVTGGLWLTDTIHHHLAIAVLFLVAGHMYRTNWGIGHSLKEILEAHKGPLTGEGHKGLYEIFTTSWHAQLALNLATLGSLTIIVAHHMYSMPPYPYLATDYATQLSLFTHHTWIGGFCIVGAGAHAAIYLVRDYDPTTQYNNLLDRVLRHRDAIISHLNWVCIFLGFHSFGLYIHNDTMSALGRPQDMFSDTAIQLQPVFAQWIQNTHAAAPGFTAPNAAAATSITWGGSELVAVGGKVAISPIPLGTADFLVHHIHAFTIHVTVLILLKGVLFARSSRLIPDKANLGFRFPCDGPGRGGTCQVSAWDHVFLGLFWMYNSISVVIFHFSWKLQSDVWGTVSQTGVSHITGGNFAQGATTINGWLRDFLWAQASQVIQSYGSSLSAYGLVFLGAHFVWAFSLMFLFSGRGYWQELIESIVWAHNKLKVAPAIQPRALSIIQGRAVGVAHYLLGGIATTWAFFLARIISVG
;
A
#
# COMPACT_ATOMS: atom_id res chain seq x y z
N MET A 1 -11.47 40.41 33.64
CA MET A 1 -10.55 40.47 32.47
C MET A 1 -9.25 39.82 32.87
N THR A 2 -9.10 38.53 32.66
CA THR A 2 -7.81 37.83 32.73
C THR A 2 -7.12 38.06 31.40
N ILE A 3 -6.04 38.84 31.41
CA ILE A 3 -5.16 39.04 30.26
C ILE A 3 -4.51 37.68 29.98
N ARG A 4 -5.04 36.93 29.01
CA ARG A 4 -4.33 35.78 28.42
C ARG A 4 -3.10 36.34 27.71
N SER A 5 -1.93 35.80 28.04
CA SER A 5 -0.70 36.00 27.26
C SER A 5 -0.96 35.69 25.78
N PRO A 6 -0.42 36.46 24.83
CA PRO A 6 -0.63 36.20 23.41
C PRO A 6 -0.08 34.80 23.08
N GLU A 7 -0.92 33.96 22.47
CA GLU A 7 -0.49 32.70 21.86
C GLU A 7 0.61 33.00 20.82
N PRO A 8 1.64 32.15 20.68
CA PRO A 8 2.73 32.41 19.74
C PRO A 8 2.19 32.51 18.31
N GLU A 9 2.42 33.64 17.64
CA GLU A 9 2.07 33.83 16.23
C GLU A 9 2.75 32.75 15.37
N VAL A 10 1.99 32.12 14.48
CA VAL A 10 2.48 31.25 13.41
C VAL A 10 3.45 32.07 12.55
N LYS A 11 4.73 31.77 12.67
CA LYS A 11 5.84 32.44 11.98
C LYS A 11 6.77 31.42 11.37
N ILE A 12 7.30 31.76 10.20
CA ILE A 12 8.40 31.03 9.59
C ILE A 12 9.68 31.51 10.26
N VAL A 13 10.39 30.60 10.93
CA VAL A 13 11.68 30.89 11.56
C VAL A 13 12.69 29.88 11.06
N VAL A 14 13.78 30.38 10.47
CA VAL A 14 14.85 29.57 9.88
C VAL A 14 16.21 30.03 10.39
N ASP A 15 17.16 29.12 10.48
CA ASP A 15 18.58 29.43 10.61
C ASP A 15 19.23 29.48 9.22
N ASN A 16 20.03 30.53 8.98
CA ASN A 16 20.75 30.72 7.73
C ASN A 16 22.13 30.04 7.78
N ASP A 17 22.44 29.28 6.72
CA ASP A 17 23.70 28.54 6.56
C ASP A 17 24.13 27.67 7.78
N PRO A 18 23.23 26.86 8.38
CA PRO A 18 23.53 26.14 9.62
C PRO A 18 24.56 25.01 9.44
N VAL A 19 24.62 24.41 8.25
CA VAL A 19 25.56 23.33 7.93
C VAL A 19 26.24 23.65 6.60
N LYS A 20 27.56 23.86 6.64
CA LYS A 20 28.36 24.09 5.42
C LYS A 20 28.28 22.90 4.47
N THR A 21 27.94 23.13 3.21
CA THR A 21 28.03 22.12 2.15
C THR A 21 29.50 21.79 1.85
N SER A 22 29.90 20.54 2.10
CA SER A 22 31.28 20.06 1.90
C SER A 22 31.30 18.53 1.72
N PHE A 23 32.17 18.05 0.83
CA PHE A 23 32.40 16.60 0.65
C PHE A 23 33.27 15.97 1.74
N GLU A 24 33.78 16.75 2.70
CA GLU A 24 34.65 16.24 3.77
C GLU A 24 33.99 15.09 4.57
N LYS A 25 32.69 15.20 4.85
CA LYS A 25 31.95 14.16 5.59
C LYS A 25 31.75 12.89 4.75
N TRP A 26 31.69 12.99 3.43
CA TRP A 26 31.55 11.81 2.55
C TRP A 26 32.80 10.94 2.56
N ALA A 27 33.98 11.56 2.73
CA ALA A 27 35.25 10.84 2.89
C ALA A 27 35.39 10.14 4.25
N LYS A 28 34.44 10.33 5.18
CA LYS A 28 34.43 9.75 6.54
C LYS A 28 33.14 8.95 6.75
N PRO A 29 33.00 7.74 6.16
CA PRO A 29 31.78 6.94 6.36
C PRO A 29 31.56 6.65 7.86
N GLY A 30 30.30 6.78 8.29
CA GLY A 30 29.95 6.62 9.71
C GLY A 30 30.21 7.86 10.56
N HIS A 31 30.52 9.03 9.97
CA HIS A 31 30.75 10.29 10.70
C HIS A 31 29.60 10.69 11.64
N PHE A 32 28.39 10.19 11.40
CA PHE A 32 27.19 10.46 12.20
C PHE A 32 27.14 9.66 13.52
N SER A 33 27.98 8.64 13.67
CA SER A 33 28.08 7.82 14.88
C SER A 33 29.50 7.88 15.43
N ARG A 34 29.66 8.26 16.71
CA ARG A 34 30.98 8.28 17.37
C ARG A 34 31.65 6.90 17.41
N ALA A 35 30.87 5.82 17.43
CA ALA A 35 31.38 4.47 17.40
C ALA A 35 31.92 4.11 16.00
N LEU A 36 31.15 4.42 14.95
CA LEU A 36 31.52 4.10 13.58
C LEU A 36 32.63 5.01 13.03
N ALA A 37 32.70 6.27 13.47
CA ALA A 37 33.72 7.22 13.02
C ALA A 37 35.17 6.79 13.32
N LYS A 38 35.38 5.80 14.21
CA LYS A 38 36.71 5.22 14.50
C LYS A 38 37.26 4.33 13.37
N GLY A 39 36.44 3.97 12.39
CA GLY A 39 36.81 3.14 11.25
C GLY A 39 36.56 1.64 11.43
N PRO A 40 36.65 0.86 10.33
CA PRO A 40 36.29 -0.56 10.33
C PRO A 40 37.38 -1.45 10.94
N SER A 41 37.15 -1.95 12.15
CA SER A 41 37.98 -3.01 12.75
C SER A 41 37.47 -4.42 12.39
N THR A 42 36.16 -4.58 12.21
CA THR A 42 35.51 -5.84 11.84
C THR A 42 34.49 -5.61 10.72
N THR A 43 34.09 -6.68 10.03
CA THR A 43 33.04 -6.60 9.00
C THR A 43 31.68 -6.19 9.55
N THR A 44 31.43 -6.33 10.87
CA THR A 44 30.21 -5.84 11.54
C THR A 44 30.03 -4.34 11.37
N TRP A 45 31.13 -3.57 11.36
CA TRP A 45 31.10 -2.12 11.14
C TRP A 45 30.42 -1.73 9.83
N ILE A 46 30.63 -2.52 8.77
CA ILE A 46 30.03 -2.26 7.46
C ILE A 46 28.51 -2.40 7.55
N TRP A 47 28.02 -3.43 8.23
CA TRP A 47 26.58 -3.65 8.38
C TRP A 47 25.92 -2.59 9.26
N ASP A 48 26.57 -2.21 10.36
CA ASP A 48 26.06 -1.19 11.28
C ASP A 48 26.05 0.20 10.62
N LEU A 49 27.02 0.49 9.74
CA LEU A 49 27.01 1.70 8.91
C LEU A 49 25.71 1.84 8.10
N HIS A 50 25.22 0.74 7.51
CA HIS A 50 23.98 0.77 6.72
C HIS A 50 22.74 0.73 7.63
N ALA A 51 22.77 -0.07 8.70
CA ALA A 51 21.63 -0.26 9.59
C ALA A 51 21.26 1.01 10.38
N ASP A 52 22.25 1.87 10.66
CA ASP A 52 22.07 3.05 11.51
C ASP A 52 22.09 4.37 10.70
N ALA A 53 22.18 4.30 9.36
CA ALA A 53 22.27 5.48 8.49
C ALA A 53 21.06 6.41 8.61
N HIS A 54 19.85 5.86 8.76
CA HIS A 54 18.60 6.63 8.90
C HIS A 54 18.04 6.60 10.33
N ASP A 55 18.79 6.09 11.30
CA ASP A 55 18.42 6.16 12.72
C ASP A 55 18.86 7.52 13.30
N PHE A 56 18.20 8.60 12.88
CA PHE A 56 18.63 9.98 13.17
C PHE A 56 18.71 10.30 14.68
N ASP A 57 17.84 9.72 15.50
CA ASP A 57 17.87 9.86 16.96
C ASP A 57 19.13 9.25 17.59
N SER A 58 19.73 8.25 16.94
CA SER A 58 21.00 7.69 17.41
C SER A 58 22.21 8.58 17.10
N HIS A 59 22.06 9.54 16.16
CA HIS A 59 23.14 10.43 15.75
C HIS A 59 23.29 11.62 16.71
N THR A 60 22.17 12.14 17.22
CA THR A 60 22.10 13.33 18.08
C THR A 60 20.83 13.29 18.93
N SER A 61 20.86 13.91 20.11
CA SER A 61 19.67 14.09 20.97
C SER A 61 18.92 15.40 20.69
N ASP A 62 19.37 16.20 19.72
CA ASP A 62 18.75 17.47 19.34
C ASP A 62 17.58 17.23 18.38
N LEU A 63 16.35 17.34 18.91
CA LEU A 63 15.11 17.15 18.15
C LEU A 63 14.97 18.13 16.98
N GLU A 64 15.55 19.33 17.08
CA GLU A 64 15.51 20.29 15.97
C GLU A 64 16.33 19.78 14.78
N GLU A 65 17.56 19.31 15.03
CA GLU A 65 18.41 18.72 14.00
C GLU A 65 17.81 17.42 13.42
N ILE A 66 17.20 16.58 14.25
CA ILE A 66 16.46 15.39 13.78
C ILE A 66 15.32 15.82 12.84
N SER A 67 14.53 16.82 13.23
CA SER A 67 13.41 17.34 12.43
C SER A 67 13.88 17.88 11.08
N ARG A 68 15.01 18.61 11.05
CA ARG A 68 15.63 19.11 9.83
C ARG A 68 16.09 17.98 8.91
N LYS A 69 16.71 16.93 9.45
CA LYS A 69 17.11 15.74 8.67
C LYS A 69 15.89 15.01 8.09
N VAL A 70 14.84 14.80 8.88
CA VAL A 70 13.58 14.17 8.45
C VAL A 70 12.97 14.98 7.29
N PHE A 71 12.86 16.30 7.45
CA PHE A 71 12.30 17.18 6.43
C PHE A 71 13.09 17.16 5.12
N SER A 72 14.41 17.24 5.20
CA SER A 72 15.28 17.11 4.02
C SER A 72 15.18 15.74 3.36
N ALA A 73 15.06 14.67 4.15
CA ALA A 73 14.92 13.31 3.65
C ALA A 73 13.59 13.11 2.92
N HIS A 74 12.50 13.75 3.36
CA HIS A 74 11.22 13.74 2.64
C HIS A 74 11.35 14.30 1.23
N PHE A 75 12.06 15.42 1.04
CA PHE A 75 12.35 15.94 -0.29
C PHE A 75 13.19 14.99 -1.15
N GLY A 76 14.18 14.33 -0.56
CA GLY A 76 14.95 13.29 -1.24
C GLY A 76 14.06 12.13 -1.71
N GLN A 77 13.14 11.67 -0.87
CA GLN A 77 12.18 10.62 -1.23
C GLN A 77 11.20 11.08 -2.32
N LEU A 78 10.69 12.32 -2.25
CA LEU A 78 9.83 12.89 -3.28
C LEU A 78 10.55 12.99 -4.63
N ALA A 79 11.83 13.37 -4.63
CA ALA A 79 12.64 13.38 -5.85
C ALA A 79 12.74 11.99 -6.49
N VAL A 80 12.97 10.94 -5.68
CA VAL A 80 13.00 9.55 -6.18
C VAL A 80 11.65 9.15 -6.77
N ILE A 81 10.54 9.51 -6.13
CA ILE A 81 9.18 9.27 -6.65
C ILE A 81 8.97 9.97 -7.99
N PHE A 82 9.37 11.24 -8.12
CA PHE A 82 9.26 11.98 -9.38
C PHE A 82 10.15 11.44 -10.49
N ILE A 83 11.36 10.96 -10.18
CA ILE A 83 12.23 10.27 -11.14
C ILE A 83 11.57 8.98 -11.62
N TRP A 84 11.02 8.19 -10.69
CA TRP A 84 10.31 6.96 -11.02
C TRP A 84 9.10 7.25 -11.92
N LEU A 85 8.24 8.21 -11.55
CA LEU A 85 7.10 8.63 -12.35
C LEU A 85 7.54 9.10 -13.74
N SER A 86 8.55 9.98 -13.82
CA SER A 86 9.12 10.47 -15.08
C SER A 86 9.59 9.31 -15.96
N GLY A 87 10.28 8.33 -15.38
CA GLY A 87 10.66 7.09 -16.06
C GLY A 87 9.46 6.34 -16.64
N MET A 88 8.38 6.18 -15.88
CA MET A 88 7.17 5.50 -16.35
C MET A 88 6.53 6.22 -17.56
N TYR A 89 6.42 7.54 -17.51
CA TYR A 89 5.92 8.35 -18.63
C TYR A 89 6.87 8.30 -19.84
N PHE A 90 8.19 8.35 -19.62
CA PHE A 90 9.18 8.29 -20.69
C PHE A 90 9.17 6.94 -21.41
N HIS A 91 9.06 5.84 -20.66
CA HIS A 91 8.92 4.50 -21.21
C HIS A 91 7.64 4.38 -22.05
N GLY A 92 6.52 4.93 -21.56
CA GLY A 92 5.29 5.08 -22.33
C GLY A 92 5.46 5.87 -23.62
N ALA A 93 6.23 6.95 -23.59
CA ALA A 93 6.43 7.80 -24.76
C ALA A 93 7.36 7.21 -25.82
N ARG A 94 8.31 6.33 -25.44
CA ARG A 94 9.41 5.94 -26.35
C ARG A 94 9.46 4.47 -26.71
N PHE A 95 9.02 3.60 -25.81
CA PHE A 95 9.21 2.14 -25.90
C PHE A 95 7.90 1.39 -25.66
N SER A 96 6.78 1.95 -26.12
CA SER A 96 5.45 1.42 -25.86
C SER A 96 4.61 1.31 -27.13
N ASN A 97 3.47 0.63 -27.01
CA ASN A 97 2.43 0.58 -28.02
C ASN A 97 1.19 1.42 -27.64
N TYR A 98 1.38 2.52 -26.89
CA TYR A 98 0.27 3.28 -26.31
C TYR A 98 -0.74 3.81 -27.34
N GLU A 99 -0.27 4.44 -28.42
CA GLU A 99 -1.19 4.97 -29.46
C GLU A 99 -1.95 3.84 -30.17
N ALA A 100 -1.28 2.72 -30.45
CA ALA A 100 -1.93 1.55 -31.04
C ALA A 100 -2.99 0.97 -30.09
N TRP A 101 -2.65 0.82 -28.80
CA TRP A 101 -3.59 0.38 -27.77
C TRP A 101 -4.76 1.34 -27.61
N LEU A 102 -4.54 2.65 -27.75
CA LEU A 102 -5.61 3.63 -27.62
C LEU A 102 -6.66 3.49 -28.75
N SER A 103 -6.24 3.09 -29.94
CA SER A 103 -7.12 2.77 -31.07
C SER A 103 -7.89 1.46 -30.90
N ASP A 104 -7.30 0.43 -30.26
CA ASP A 104 -7.96 -0.84 -29.95
C ASP A 104 -7.60 -1.35 -28.54
N PRO A 105 -8.27 -0.82 -27.50
CA PRO A 105 -7.94 -1.13 -26.10
C PRO A 105 -8.45 -2.50 -25.66
N ILE A 106 -9.24 -3.19 -26.49
CA ILE A 106 -9.83 -4.50 -26.19
C ILE A 106 -8.87 -5.62 -26.58
N ASN A 107 -8.31 -5.54 -27.79
CA ASN A 107 -7.51 -6.64 -28.34
C ASN A 107 -6.00 -6.45 -28.10
N ILE A 108 -5.50 -5.22 -28.13
CA ILE A 108 -4.07 -4.94 -27.94
C ILE A 108 -3.73 -4.98 -26.44
N LYS A 109 -2.58 -5.56 -26.09
CA LYS A 109 -2.11 -5.64 -24.71
C LYS A 109 -1.15 -4.47 -24.40
N PRO A 110 -1.29 -3.80 -23.24
CA PRO A 110 -0.37 -2.74 -22.84
C PRO A 110 1.07 -3.26 -22.72
N SER A 111 2.02 -2.58 -23.39
CA SER A 111 3.45 -2.89 -23.34
C SER A 111 4.26 -1.61 -23.35
N ALA A 112 5.24 -1.48 -22.46
CA ALA A 112 6.08 -0.28 -22.33
C ALA A 112 7.56 -0.59 -22.02
N GLN A 113 7.97 -1.84 -22.24
CA GLN A 113 9.35 -2.27 -22.02
C GLN A 113 9.76 -3.22 -23.14
N VAL A 114 10.89 -2.90 -23.77
CA VAL A 114 11.49 -3.69 -24.85
C VAL A 114 12.88 -4.16 -24.40
N VAL A 115 13.14 -5.45 -24.55
CA VAL A 115 14.38 -6.11 -24.14
C VAL A 115 15.37 -6.12 -25.30
N TRP A 116 16.65 -5.85 -25.00
CA TRP A 116 17.72 -5.91 -26.00
C TRP A 116 18.08 -7.35 -26.42
N PRO A 117 18.36 -7.60 -27.73
CA PRO A 117 18.70 -8.91 -28.25
C PRO A 117 20.19 -9.25 -28.05
N ILE A 118 20.53 -9.82 -26.88
CA ILE A 118 21.93 -10.10 -26.51
C ILE A 118 22.19 -11.60 -26.38
N VAL A 119 21.37 -12.30 -25.61
CA VAL A 119 21.59 -13.70 -25.21
C VAL A 119 20.36 -14.59 -25.43
N GLY A 120 19.49 -14.24 -26.37
CA GLY A 120 18.20 -14.91 -26.56
C GLY A 120 17.07 -14.33 -25.70
N GLN A 121 17.37 -13.34 -24.85
CA GLN A 121 16.39 -12.68 -23.98
C GLN A 121 15.36 -11.82 -24.76
N GLU A 122 15.59 -11.56 -26.05
CA GLU A 122 14.59 -10.95 -26.93
C GLU A 122 13.34 -11.82 -27.11
N ILE A 123 13.38 -13.11 -26.75
CA ILE A 123 12.18 -13.96 -26.64
C ILE A 123 11.12 -13.35 -25.71
N LEU A 124 11.54 -12.52 -24.74
CA LEU A 124 10.66 -11.81 -23.81
C LEU A 124 9.85 -10.69 -24.50
N ASN A 125 10.25 -10.25 -25.69
CA ASN A 125 9.48 -9.32 -26.51
C ASN A 125 8.33 -10.09 -27.21
N GLY A 126 7.31 -10.44 -26.43
CA GLY A 126 6.12 -11.12 -26.94
C GLY A 126 5.32 -10.23 -27.90
N ASP A 127 4.60 -10.85 -28.83
CA ASP A 127 3.62 -10.16 -29.66
C ASP A 127 2.42 -9.74 -28.80
N VAL A 128 2.27 -8.43 -28.64
CA VAL A 128 1.20 -7.81 -27.83
C VAL A 128 0.11 -7.16 -28.70
N GLY A 129 0.17 -7.35 -30.02
CA GLY A 129 -0.71 -6.70 -30.99
C GLY A 129 -0.24 -5.30 -31.39
N GLY A 130 -0.91 -4.72 -32.38
CA GLY A 130 -0.58 -3.39 -32.90
C GLY A 130 0.76 -3.31 -33.65
N GLY A 131 1.30 -4.45 -34.10
CA GLY A 131 2.62 -4.52 -34.75
C GLY A 131 3.80 -4.28 -33.80
N PHE A 132 3.58 -4.38 -32.48
CA PHE A 132 4.59 -4.13 -31.46
C PHE A 132 4.96 -5.42 -30.70
N GLN A 133 6.24 -5.54 -30.35
CA GLN A 133 6.76 -6.65 -29.56
C GLN A 133 7.48 -6.11 -28.31
N GLY A 134 7.11 -6.62 -27.14
CA GLY A 134 7.66 -6.17 -25.86
C GLY A 134 7.10 -6.95 -24.68
N ILE A 135 7.47 -6.53 -23.47
CA ILE A 135 6.92 -7.11 -22.24
C ILE A 135 5.57 -6.48 -21.93
N GLN A 136 4.54 -7.32 -21.83
CA GLN A 136 3.22 -6.89 -21.35
C GLN A 136 3.32 -6.36 -19.92
N ILE A 137 2.88 -5.11 -19.71
CA ILE A 137 2.86 -4.46 -18.41
C ILE A 137 1.50 -4.67 -17.73
N THR A 138 1.50 -4.73 -16.40
CA THR A 138 0.28 -4.92 -15.58
C THR A 138 0.09 -3.82 -14.54
N SER A 139 0.70 -2.65 -14.77
CA SER A 139 0.66 -1.50 -13.87
C SER A 139 -0.56 -0.60 -14.04
N GLY A 140 -1.35 -0.79 -15.11
CA GLY A 140 -2.54 0.02 -15.40
C GLY A 140 -2.26 1.44 -15.90
N LEU A 141 -1.02 1.73 -16.33
CA LEU A 141 -0.61 3.06 -16.79
C LEU A 141 -1.37 3.51 -18.04
N PHE A 142 -1.63 2.62 -18.99
CA PHE A 142 -2.33 2.96 -20.23
C PHE A 142 -3.77 3.41 -19.96
N GLN A 143 -4.48 2.69 -19.10
CA GLN A 143 -5.83 3.02 -18.67
C GLN A 143 -5.86 4.36 -17.90
N LEU A 144 -4.86 4.61 -17.04
CA LEU A 144 -4.69 5.89 -16.34
C LEU A 144 -4.46 7.06 -17.32
N TRP A 145 -3.58 6.88 -18.32
CA TRP A 145 -3.26 7.92 -19.29
C TRP A 145 -4.46 8.24 -20.19
N ARG A 146 -5.19 7.21 -20.65
CA ARG A 146 -6.45 7.41 -21.38
C ARG A 146 -7.46 8.18 -20.53
N ALA A 147 -7.66 7.77 -19.27
CA ALA A 147 -8.53 8.47 -18.35
C ALA A 147 -8.09 9.92 -18.09
N SER A 148 -6.82 10.25 -18.30
CA SER A 148 -6.30 11.61 -18.16
C SER A 148 -6.48 12.47 -19.42
N GLY A 149 -6.97 11.90 -20.52
CA GLY A 149 -7.13 12.58 -21.81
C GLY A 149 -5.85 12.65 -22.64
N ILE A 150 -4.88 11.77 -22.37
CA ILE A 150 -3.65 11.68 -23.17
C ILE A 150 -3.97 10.89 -24.44
N THR A 151 -3.57 11.41 -25.60
CA THR A 151 -3.84 10.80 -26.92
C THR A 151 -2.58 10.54 -27.74
N THR A 152 -1.44 11.12 -27.36
CA THR A 152 -0.19 11.03 -28.14
C THR A 152 1.04 10.80 -27.27
N GLU A 153 2.06 10.18 -27.84
CA GLU A 153 3.36 9.95 -27.19
C GLU A 153 4.07 11.27 -26.81
N LEU A 154 3.84 12.34 -27.58
CA LEU A 154 4.43 13.67 -27.32
C LEU A 154 3.99 14.25 -25.96
N GLN A 155 2.73 14.01 -25.56
CA GLN A 155 2.21 14.44 -24.27
C GLN A 155 2.85 13.65 -23.12
N LEU A 156 3.04 12.35 -23.29
CA LEU A 156 3.77 11.50 -22.33
C LEU A 156 5.22 11.98 -22.18
N TYR A 157 5.89 12.26 -23.29
CA TYR A 157 7.27 12.75 -23.29
C TYR A 157 7.41 14.08 -22.56
N SER A 158 6.49 15.02 -22.81
CA SER A 158 6.47 16.32 -22.15
C SER A 158 6.21 16.19 -20.65
N THR A 159 5.31 15.28 -20.26
CA THR A 159 5.03 14.96 -18.85
C THR A 159 6.26 14.36 -18.16
N ALA A 160 7.00 13.48 -18.84
CA ALA A 160 8.24 12.90 -18.32
C ALA A 160 9.30 13.99 -18.04
N ILE A 161 9.47 14.96 -18.94
CA ILE A 161 10.39 16.10 -18.71
C ILE A 161 9.93 16.91 -17.51
N GLY A 162 8.63 17.22 -17.42
CA GLY A 162 8.06 17.91 -16.26
C GLY A 162 8.38 17.19 -14.95
N GLY A 163 8.16 15.88 -14.89
CA GLY A 163 8.50 15.07 -13.72
C GLY A 163 9.98 15.16 -13.33
N LEU A 164 10.90 15.17 -14.30
CA LEU A 164 12.34 15.30 -14.03
C LEU A 164 12.72 16.71 -13.53
N VAL A 165 12.07 17.76 -14.04
CA VAL A 165 12.23 19.13 -13.53
C VAL A 165 11.76 19.19 -12.07
N PHE A 166 10.58 18.62 -11.75
CA PHE A 166 10.09 18.55 -10.38
C PHE A 166 11.01 17.75 -9.46
N ALA A 167 11.56 16.62 -9.92
CA ALA A 167 12.56 15.87 -9.16
C ALA A 167 13.79 16.74 -8.81
N THR A 168 14.29 17.50 -9.78
CA THR A 168 15.41 18.42 -9.57
C THR A 168 15.07 19.51 -8.56
N LEU A 169 13.86 20.09 -8.66
CA LEU A 169 13.37 21.07 -7.69
C LEU A 169 13.27 20.48 -6.28
N MET A 170 12.81 19.24 -6.13
CA MET A 170 12.74 18.57 -4.83
C MET A 170 14.15 18.35 -4.24
N LEU A 171 15.14 17.92 -5.04
CA LEU A 171 16.52 17.79 -4.58
C LEU A 171 17.11 19.13 -4.12
N ILE A 172 16.86 20.21 -4.87
CA ILE A 172 17.29 21.56 -4.50
C ILE A 172 16.59 22.02 -3.22
N ALA A 173 15.29 21.79 -3.08
CA ALA A 173 14.52 22.15 -1.89
C ALA A 173 15.00 21.41 -0.64
N GLY A 174 15.29 20.11 -0.75
CA GLY A 174 15.86 19.32 0.34
C GLY A 174 17.23 19.85 0.79
N TRP A 175 18.13 20.10 -0.17
CA TRP A 175 19.42 20.74 0.12
C TRP A 175 19.25 22.13 0.74
N PHE A 176 18.35 22.96 0.19
CA PHE A 176 18.12 24.32 0.64
C PHE A 176 17.60 24.37 2.08
N HIS A 177 16.60 23.54 2.40
CA HIS A 177 15.99 23.49 3.74
C HIS A 177 16.80 22.71 4.79
N TYR A 178 17.97 22.18 4.41
CA TYR A 178 18.93 21.61 5.37
C TYR A 178 20.19 22.47 5.51
N HIS A 179 20.77 22.92 4.40
CA HIS A 179 22.05 23.61 4.38
C HIS A 179 21.95 25.14 4.38
N LYS A 180 20.84 25.72 3.88
CA LYS A 180 20.72 27.17 3.65
C LYS A 180 19.70 27.84 4.54
N ALA A 181 18.48 27.33 4.62
CA ALA A 181 17.39 27.90 5.40
C ALA A 181 16.69 26.78 6.18
N ALA A 182 17.33 26.30 7.24
CA ALA A 182 16.81 25.19 8.02
C ALA A 182 15.75 25.68 9.02
N PRO A 183 14.51 25.12 8.99
CA PRO A 183 13.47 25.54 9.92
C PRO A 183 13.82 25.23 11.39
N LYS A 184 13.30 26.07 12.30
CA LYS A 184 13.37 25.81 13.75
C LYS A 184 12.31 24.83 14.21
N LEU A 185 12.52 24.23 15.39
CA LEU A 185 11.59 23.24 15.95
C LEU A 185 10.16 23.76 16.09
N ALA A 186 9.99 25.04 16.48
CA ALA A 186 8.67 25.67 16.61
C ALA A 186 7.86 25.68 15.30
N TRP A 187 8.52 25.69 14.14
CA TRP A 187 7.85 25.57 12.85
C TRP A 187 7.30 24.16 12.63
N PHE A 188 8.09 23.12 12.92
CA PHE A 188 7.67 21.73 12.82
C PHE A 188 6.55 21.37 13.79
N GLN A 189 6.56 21.95 14.99
CA GLN A 189 5.55 21.70 16.02
C GLN A 189 4.23 22.46 15.80
N ASN A 190 4.14 23.28 14.75
CA ASN A 190 2.92 24.00 14.42
C ASN A 190 1.90 23.10 13.69
N VAL A 191 1.30 22.19 14.46
CA VAL A 191 0.41 21.15 13.94
C VAL A 191 -0.91 21.73 13.42
N GLU A 192 -1.45 22.78 14.03
CA GLU A 192 -2.66 23.45 13.55
C GLU A 192 -2.45 24.05 12.16
N SER A 193 -1.35 24.76 11.93
CA SER A 193 -1.01 25.29 10.61
C SER A 193 -0.77 24.15 9.62
N MET A 194 0.01 23.13 10.01
CA MET A 194 0.29 21.98 9.14
C MET A 194 -1.01 21.29 8.69
N LEU A 195 -1.95 21.03 9.60
CA LEU A 195 -3.22 20.38 9.27
C LEU A 195 -4.11 21.26 8.38
N ASN A 196 -4.24 22.56 8.67
CA ASN A 196 -5.00 23.46 7.82
C ASN A 196 -4.44 23.49 6.38
N HIS A 197 -3.11 23.59 6.23
CA HIS A 197 -2.47 23.63 4.91
C HIS A 197 -2.52 22.28 4.18
N HIS A 198 -2.42 21.16 4.89
CA HIS A 198 -2.53 19.83 4.26
C HIS A 198 -3.98 19.51 3.89
N LEU A 199 -4.96 19.83 4.74
CA LEU A 199 -6.38 19.60 4.43
C LEU A 199 -6.84 20.54 3.31
N ALA A 200 -6.78 21.87 3.50
CA ALA A 200 -7.30 22.79 2.50
C ALA A 200 -6.38 22.92 1.27
N GLY A 201 -5.07 23.05 1.50
CA GLY A 201 -4.10 23.25 0.43
C GLY A 201 -3.82 21.96 -0.34
N LEU A 202 -3.17 20.98 0.31
CA LEU A 202 -2.70 19.77 -0.39
C LEU A 202 -3.87 18.90 -0.89
N LEU A 203 -4.85 18.59 -0.03
CA LEU A 203 -5.98 17.72 -0.40
C LEU A 203 -7.10 18.49 -1.11
N GLY A 204 -7.51 19.64 -0.56
CA GLY A 204 -8.59 20.47 -1.08
C GLY A 204 -8.27 21.06 -2.46
N LEU A 205 -7.23 21.88 -2.58
CA LEU A 205 -6.83 22.47 -3.87
C LEU A 205 -6.31 21.40 -4.84
N GLY A 206 -5.68 20.33 -4.34
CA GLY A 206 -5.29 19.18 -5.16
C GLY A 206 -6.49 18.52 -5.84
N SER A 207 -7.55 18.23 -5.07
CA SER A 207 -8.78 17.64 -5.60
C SER A 207 -9.55 18.61 -6.50
N LEU A 208 -9.56 19.91 -6.18
CA LEU A 208 -10.19 20.93 -7.01
C LEU A 208 -9.47 21.09 -8.35
N GLY A 209 -8.14 21.13 -8.33
CA GLY A 209 -7.31 21.19 -9.54
C GLY A 209 -7.51 19.96 -10.42
N TRP A 210 -7.59 18.77 -9.81
CA TRP A 210 -7.88 17.53 -10.54
C TRP A 210 -9.30 17.51 -11.12
N ALA A 211 -10.31 17.95 -10.39
CA ALA A 211 -11.67 18.10 -10.92
C ALA A 211 -11.70 19.06 -12.12
N GLY A 212 -10.98 20.18 -12.05
CA GLY A 212 -10.82 21.11 -13.17
C GLY A 212 -10.17 20.45 -14.40
N HIS A 213 -9.08 19.71 -14.21
CA HIS A 213 -8.46 18.92 -15.29
C HIS A 213 -9.46 17.92 -15.87
N GLN A 214 -10.19 17.21 -15.03
CA GLN A 214 -11.13 16.20 -15.49
C GLN A 214 -12.28 16.81 -16.31
N VAL A 215 -12.87 17.93 -15.87
CA VAL A 215 -13.93 18.65 -16.59
C VAL A 215 -13.46 19.16 -17.96
N HIS A 216 -12.29 19.80 -17.99
CA HIS A 216 -11.86 20.58 -19.16
C HIS A 216 -11.00 19.81 -20.15
N VAL A 217 -10.41 18.68 -19.74
CA VAL A 217 -9.49 17.89 -20.58
C VAL A 217 -9.92 16.44 -20.69
N SER A 218 -10.00 15.72 -19.57
CA SER A 218 -10.28 14.28 -19.58
C SER A 218 -11.63 13.95 -20.20
N LEU A 219 -12.68 14.61 -19.72
CA LEU A 219 -14.06 14.30 -20.07
C LEU A 219 -14.37 14.47 -21.57
N PRO A 220 -14.12 15.64 -22.21
CA PRO A 220 -14.42 15.80 -23.63
C PRO A 220 -13.65 14.81 -24.53
N ILE A 221 -12.39 14.53 -24.19
CA ILE A 221 -11.57 13.57 -24.94
C ILE A 221 -12.09 12.15 -24.77
N ASN A 222 -12.38 11.72 -23.54
CA ASN A 222 -12.91 10.37 -23.30
C ASN A 222 -14.30 10.19 -23.90
N GLN A 223 -15.14 11.22 -23.94
CA GLN A 223 -16.44 11.16 -24.61
C GLN A 223 -16.30 10.86 -26.11
N LEU A 224 -15.30 11.45 -26.77
CA LEU A 224 -15.01 11.20 -28.19
C LEU A 224 -14.35 9.83 -28.41
N LEU A 225 -13.42 9.43 -27.54
CA LEU A 225 -12.81 8.10 -27.57
C LEU A 225 -13.84 6.99 -27.37
N ASP A 226 -14.77 7.16 -26.43
CA ASP A 226 -15.86 6.22 -26.17
C ASP A 226 -16.86 6.18 -27.35
N ALA A 227 -16.95 7.25 -28.14
CA ALA A 227 -17.74 7.31 -29.37
C ALA A 227 -17.01 6.70 -30.60
N GLY A 228 -15.77 6.24 -30.44
CA GLY A 228 -15.00 5.59 -31.51
C GLY A 228 -14.30 6.56 -32.46
N VAL A 229 -14.13 7.83 -32.08
CA VAL A 229 -13.34 8.80 -32.86
C VAL A 229 -11.86 8.44 -32.75
N ASP A 230 -11.15 8.43 -33.87
CA ASP A 230 -9.70 8.15 -33.90
C ASP A 230 -8.97 9.19 -33.02
N PRO A 231 -8.06 8.76 -32.12
CA PRO A 231 -7.29 9.68 -31.27
C PRO A 231 -6.59 10.83 -32.01
N LYS A 232 -6.25 10.64 -33.30
CA LYS A 232 -5.61 11.66 -34.15
C LYS A 232 -6.57 12.72 -34.66
N GLU A 233 -7.86 12.44 -34.69
CA GLU A 233 -8.91 13.37 -35.12
C GLU A 233 -9.51 14.17 -33.96
N ILE A 234 -9.24 13.75 -32.71
CA ILE A 234 -9.72 14.43 -31.52
C ILE A 234 -9.00 15.78 -31.36
N PRO A 235 -9.74 16.90 -31.20
CA PRO A 235 -9.14 18.20 -30.89
C PRO A 235 -8.17 18.12 -29.71
N LEU A 236 -7.05 18.84 -29.79
CA LEU A 236 -6.10 18.83 -28.69
C LEU A 236 -6.70 19.49 -27.43
N PRO A 237 -6.26 19.12 -26.22
CA PRO A 237 -6.84 19.64 -24.97
C PRO A 237 -7.00 21.17 -24.91
N HIS A 238 -6.05 21.92 -25.47
CA HIS A 238 -6.09 23.38 -25.46
C HIS A 238 -7.17 23.96 -26.39
N GLU A 239 -7.58 23.23 -27.43
CA GLU A 239 -8.66 23.65 -28.34
C GLU A 239 -10.01 23.62 -27.62
N PHE A 240 -10.28 22.63 -26.78
CA PHE A 240 -11.47 22.59 -25.93
C PHE A 240 -11.51 23.76 -24.93
N ILE A 241 -10.36 24.18 -24.41
CA ILE A 241 -10.26 25.30 -23.47
C ILE A 241 -10.49 26.65 -24.19
N LEU A 242 -9.89 26.82 -25.37
CA LEU A 242 -9.97 28.08 -26.13
C LEU A 242 -11.29 28.24 -26.89
N ASN A 243 -11.90 27.14 -27.32
CA ASN A 243 -13.14 27.15 -28.08
C ASN A 243 -14.28 26.51 -27.28
N ARG A 244 -15.05 27.38 -26.60
CA ARG A 244 -16.22 26.98 -25.82
C ARG A 244 -17.28 26.26 -26.66
N ASP A 245 -17.38 26.55 -27.95
CA ASP A 245 -18.41 25.95 -28.81
C ASP A 245 -18.16 24.45 -29.00
N LEU A 246 -16.89 23.99 -28.95
CA LEU A 246 -16.57 22.55 -28.97
C LEU A 246 -17.09 21.85 -27.71
N LEU A 247 -16.90 22.45 -26.53
CA LEU A 247 -17.43 21.91 -25.28
C LEU A 247 -18.96 21.96 -25.25
N ALA A 248 -19.57 23.05 -25.74
CA ALA A 248 -21.02 23.21 -25.77
C ALA A 248 -21.72 22.21 -26.71
N GLN A 249 -21.03 21.69 -27.73
CA GLN A 249 -21.54 20.62 -28.59
C GLN A 249 -21.62 19.28 -27.85
N LEU A 250 -20.67 18.98 -26.96
CA LEU A 250 -20.66 17.75 -26.16
C LEU A 250 -21.52 17.88 -24.90
N TYR A 251 -21.46 19.03 -24.25
CA TYR A 251 -22.11 19.35 -22.97
C TYR A 251 -22.83 20.71 -23.09
N PRO A 252 -24.11 20.73 -23.47
CA PRO A 252 -24.86 21.96 -23.76
C PRO A 252 -24.87 23.00 -22.63
N SER A 253 -24.65 22.58 -21.37
CA SER A 253 -24.58 23.50 -20.22
C SER A 253 -23.46 24.54 -20.35
N PHE A 254 -22.36 24.23 -21.06
CA PHE A 254 -21.25 25.16 -21.26
C PHE A 254 -21.65 26.42 -22.03
N ALA A 255 -22.71 26.38 -22.85
CA ALA A 255 -23.23 27.56 -23.54
C ALA A 255 -23.76 28.63 -22.56
N LYS A 256 -24.21 28.22 -21.36
CA LYS A 256 -24.71 29.12 -20.30
C LYS A 256 -23.59 29.87 -19.56
N GLY A 257 -22.33 29.48 -19.77
CA GLY A 257 -21.17 30.05 -19.08
C GLY A 257 -21.18 29.79 -17.56
N LEU A 258 -20.55 30.69 -16.80
CA LEU A 258 -20.38 30.55 -15.34
C LEU A 258 -21.53 31.16 -14.52
N THR A 259 -22.54 31.74 -15.17
CA THR A 259 -23.70 32.33 -14.48
C THR A 259 -24.39 31.37 -13.51
N PRO A 260 -24.64 30.08 -13.87
CA PRO A 260 -25.28 29.13 -12.96
C PRO A 260 -24.45 28.86 -11.68
N PHE A 261 -23.12 28.92 -11.76
CA PHE A 261 -22.25 28.77 -10.60
C PHE A 261 -22.43 29.91 -9.59
N PHE A 262 -22.34 31.17 -10.04
CA PHE A 262 -22.46 32.35 -9.17
C PHE A 262 -23.88 32.62 -8.67
N THR A 263 -24.89 32.10 -9.38
CA THR A 263 -26.31 32.21 -8.98
C THR A 263 -26.80 31.02 -8.16
N LEU A 264 -25.93 30.03 -7.90
CA LEU A 264 -26.25 28.78 -7.21
C LEU A 264 -27.32 27.91 -7.90
N ASN A 265 -27.54 28.12 -9.20
CA ASN A 265 -28.40 27.26 -10.02
C ASN A 265 -27.64 26.04 -10.55
N TRP A 266 -27.11 25.21 -9.65
CA TRP A 266 -26.17 24.13 -9.99
C TRP A 266 -26.79 22.95 -10.76
N ALA A 267 -28.13 22.86 -10.80
CA ALA A 267 -28.82 21.85 -11.60
C ALA A 267 -28.47 21.95 -13.11
N ASP A 268 -28.05 23.12 -13.58
CA ASP A 268 -27.62 23.33 -14.96
C ASP A 268 -26.37 22.54 -15.36
N TYR A 269 -25.58 22.04 -14.39
CA TYR A 269 -24.33 21.29 -14.64
C TYR A 269 -24.53 19.76 -14.67
N SER A 270 -25.77 19.28 -14.72
CA SER A 270 -26.09 17.84 -14.63
C SER A 270 -25.60 16.98 -15.81
N ASP A 271 -25.12 17.60 -16.88
CA ASP A 271 -24.57 16.90 -18.05
C ASP A 271 -23.12 16.43 -17.86
N PHE A 272 -22.32 17.13 -17.03
CA PHE A 272 -20.95 16.73 -16.69
C PHE A 272 -20.70 16.48 -15.19
N LEU A 273 -21.58 16.94 -14.30
CA LEU A 273 -21.60 16.58 -12.86
C LEU A 273 -22.76 15.61 -12.61
N THR A 274 -22.49 14.31 -12.76
CA THR A 274 -23.53 13.29 -12.63
C THR A 274 -23.47 12.56 -11.29
N PHE A 275 -24.50 11.76 -11.03
CA PHE A 275 -24.57 10.83 -9.90
C PHE A 275 -25.20 9.51 -10.36
N ARG A 276 -24.66 8.94 -11.44
CA ARG A 276 -25.22 7.75 -12.10
C ARG A 276 -25.04 6.53 -11.22
N GLY A 277 -23.83 6.32 -10.71
CA GLY A 277 -23.46 5.04 -10.08
C GLY A 277 -23.28 3.94 -11.13
N GLY A 278 -22.70 2.81 -10.71
CA GLY A 278 -22.36 1.71 -11.60
C GLY A 278 -21.18 2.01 -12.53
N LEU A 279 -21.16 1.36 -13.70
CA LEU A 279 -20.06 1.43 -14.66
C LEU A 279 -20.53 1.93 -16.02
N ASN A 280 -19.63 2.57 -16.76
CA ASN A 280 -19.79 2.89 -18.17
C ASN A 280 -19.79 1.58 -18.98
N PRO A 281 -20.86 1.24 -19.71
CA PRO A 281 -20.98 -0.04 -20.42
C PRO A 281 -20.02 -0.16 -21.62
N VAL A 282 -19.46 0.95 -22.12
CA VAL A 282 -18.48 0.93 -23.23
C VAL A 282 -17.10 0.54 -22.71
N THR A 283 -16.71 1.06 -21.56
CA THR A 283 -15.34 0.95 -21.05
C THR A 283 -15.19 0.00 -19.87
N GLY A 284 -16.27 -0.33 -19.17
CA GLY A 284 -16.24 -1.12 -17.94
C GLY A 284 -15.60 -0.38 -16.76
N GLY A 285 -15.30 0.92 -16.89
CA GLY A 285 -14.82 1.77 -15.80
C GLY A 285 -15.93 2.60 -15.17
N LEU A 286 -15.63 3.30 -14.07
CA LEU A 286 -16.53 4.30 -13.49
C LEU A 286 -16.82 5.43 -14.49
N TRP A 287 -18.00 6.03 -14.38
CA TRP A 287 -18.34 7.23 -15.15
C TRP A 287 -17.40 8.39 -14.77
N LEU A 288 -16.68 8.95 -15.75
CA LEU A 288 -15.79 10.09 -15.51
C LEU A 288 -16.53 11.28 -14.92
N THR A 289 -17.77 11.53 -15.34
CA THR A 289 -18.66 12.56 -14.79
C THR A 289 -18.98 12.35 -13.30
N ASP A 290 -19.11 11.10 -12.85
CA ASP A 290 -19.26 10.79 -11.42
C ASP A 290 -17.93 11.01 -10.67
N THR A 291 -16.79 10.65 -11.28
CA THR A 291 -15.48 10.92 -10.66
C THR A 291 -15.19 12.42 -10.53
N ILE A 292 -15.61 13.23 -11.49
CA ILE A 292 -15.51 14.70 -11.43
C ILE A 292 -16.32 15.22 -10.25
N HIS A 293 -17.57 14.81 -10.16
CA HIS A 293 -18.45 15.23 -9.08
C HIS A 293 -17.92 14.79 -7.71
N HIS A 294 -17.37 13.58 -7.62
CA HIS A 294 -16.65 13.10 -6.44
C HIS A 294 -15.48 14.02 -6.06
N HIS A 295 -14.57 14.33 -6.99
CA HIS A 295 -13.41 15.18 -6.70
C HIS A 295 -13.79 16.60 -6.31
N LEU A 296 -14.84 17.16 -6.93
CA LEU A 296 -15.38 18.45 -6.54
C LEU A 296 -15.97 18.43 -5.12
N ALA A 297 -16.72 17.38 -4.77
CA ALA A 297 -17.31 17.22 -3.44
C ALA A 297 -16.25 17.07 -2.35
N ILE A 298 -15.22 16.24 -2.56
CA ILE A 298 -14.12 16.08 -1.60
C ILE A 298 -13.25 17.34 -1.52
N ALA A 299 -13.10 18.08 -2.63
CA ALA A 299 -12.39 19.36 -2.62
C ALA A 299 -13.06 20.34 -1.67
N VAL A 300 -14.39 20.51 -1.79
CA VAL A 300 -15.16 21.38 -0.88
C VAL A 300 -15.07 20.89 0.56
N LEU A 301 -15.20 19.58 0.80
CA LEU A 301 -15.05 18.99 2.14
C LEU A 301 -13.70 19.33 2.77
N PHE A 302 -12.60 19.13 2.05
CA PHE A 302 -11.26 19.36 2.55
C PHE A 302 -10.90 20.84 2.68
N LEU A 303 -11.38 21.69 1.75
CA LEU A 303 -11.26 23.14 1.86
C LEU A 303 -11.94 23.64 3.13
N VAL A 304 -13.17 23.19 3.42
CA VAL A 304 -13.87 23.57 4.66
C VAL A 304 -13.16 22.99 5.89
N ALA A 305 -12.79 21.70 5.87
CA ALA A 305 -12.11 21.04 6.99
C ALA A 305 -10.77 21.70 7.35
N GLY A 306 -10.01 22.20 6.37
CA GLY A 306 -8.76 22.91 6.60
C GLY A 306 -8.90 24.32 7.17
N HIS A 307 -10.11 24.77 7.53
CA HIS A 307 -10.37 26.01 8.27
C HIS A 307 -10.85 25.75 9.71
N MET A 308 -10.73 24.51 10.19
CA MET A 308 -11.18 24.11 11.53
C MET A 308 -10.23 24.60 12.65
N TYR A 309 -8.91 24.61 12.41
CA TYR A 309 -7.92 24.83 13.48
C TYR A 309 -7.48 26.28 13.61
N ARG A 310 -7.29 26.74 14.85
CA ARG A 310 -6.91 28.10 15.19
C ARG A 310 -5.50 28.42 14.71
N THR A 311 -5.33 29.58 14.08
CA THR A 311 -4.02 30.15 13.72
C THR A 311 -3.93 31.60 14.21
N ASN A 312 -3.36 32.54 13.44
CA ASN A 312 -3.06 33.90 13.89
C ASN A 312 -4.29 34.79 14.14
N TRP A 313 -5.45 34.44 13.56
CA TRP A 313 -6.66 35.27 13.64
C TRP A 313 -7.62 34.92 14.78
N GLY A 314 -7.20 34.07 15.72
CA GLY A 314 -7.96 33.74 16.93
C GLY A 314 -9.22 32.88 16.73
N ILE A 315 -9.70 32.71 15.48
CA ILE A 315 -10.85 31.87 15.12
C ILE A 315 -10.38 30.42 14.88
N GLY A 316 -11.16 29.44 15.33
CA GLY A 316 -10.90 28.01 15.17
C GLY A 316 -10.59 27.31 16.50
N HIS A 317 -10.31 26.01 16.41
CA HIS A 317 -10.02 25.15 17.55
C HIS A 317 -8.52 24.93 17.77
N SER A 318 -8.07 24.88 19.02
CA SER A 318 -6.77 24.30 19.36
C SER A 318 -6.92 22.78 19.50
N LEU A 319 -6.01 22.00 18.92
CA LEU A 319 -6.03 20.54 19.05
C LEU A 319 -5.84 20.09 20.50
N LYS A 320 -4.99 20.80 21.24
CA LYS A 320 -4.77 20.54 22.66
C LYS A 320 -6.05 20.72 23.47
N GLU A 321 -6.77 21.83 23.27
CA GLU A 321 -8.05 22.09 23.95
C GLU A 321 -9.09 21.01 23.61
N ILE A 322 -9.18 20.59 22.34
CA ILE A 322 -10.06 19.48 21.93
C ILE A 322 -9.70 18.21 22.68
N LEU A 323 -8.44 17.78 22.65
CA LEU A 323 -8.01 16.53 23.26
C LEU A 323 -8.28 16.53 24.77
N GLU A 324 -7.89 17.58 25.48
CA GLU A 324 -8.05 17.68 26.93
C GLU A 324 -9.53 17.73 27.37
N ALA A 325 -10.42 18.28 26.53
CA ALA A 325 -11.86 18.29 26.81
C ALA A 325 -12.50 16.89 26.74
N HIS A 326 -11.92 15.95 25.98
CA HIS A 326 -12.46 14.60 25.80
C HIS A 326 -11.99 13.67 26.92
N LYS A 327 -12.72 13.71 28.05
CA LYS A 327 -12.49 12.89 29.24
C LYS A 327 -13.81 12.24 29.68
N GLY A 328 -13.76 10.92 29.95
CA GLY A 328 -14.92 10.14 30.37
C GLY A 328 -14.72 9.47 31.73
N PRO A 329 -15.79 8.95 32.34
CA PRO A 329 -15.73 8.34 33.68
C PRO A 329 -14.87 7.06 33.73
N LEU A 330 -14.71 6.36 32.60
CA LEU A 330 -13.96 5.09 32.51
C LEU A 330 -12.50 5.27 32.08
N THR A 331 -12.13 6.45 31.57
CA THR A 331 -10.88 6.69 30.83
C THR A 331 -9.85 7.50 31.61
N GLY A 332 -10.05 7.73 32.91
CA GLY A 332 -9.12 8.50 33.74
C GLY A 332 -8.99 9.92 33.22
N GLU A 333 -7.78 10.42 33.00
CA GLU A 333 -7.47 11.75 32.43
C GLU A 333 -7.71 11.88 30.91
N GLY A 334 -8.30 10.86 30.27
CA GLY A 334 -8.67 10.93 28.85
C GLY A 334 -7.45 11.10 27.94
N HIS A 335 -7.54 12.02 26.98
CA HIS A 335 -6.48 12.29 25.98
C HIS A 335 -5.40 13.28 26.44
N LYS A 336 -5.38 13.68 27.71
CA LYS A 336 -4.34 14.59 28.23
C LYS A 336 -2.93 14.03 27.96
N GLY A 337 -2.03 14.88 27.43
CA GLY A 337 -0.67 14.49 27.09
C GLY A 337 -0.48 13.94 25.66
N LEU A 338 -1.56 13.64 24.92
CA LEU A 338 -1.45 13.16 23.53
C LEU A 338 -0.95 14.24 22.56
N TYR A 339 -1.33 15.51 22.77
CA TYR A 339 -0.84 16.61 21.94
C TYR A 339 0.68 16.71 22.04
N GLU A 340 1.22 16.63 23.26
CA GLU A 340 2.65 16.63 23.52
C GLU A 340 3.33 15.42 22.86
N ILE A 341 2.79 14.21 23.00
CA ILE A 341 3.34 13.00 22.35
C ILE A 341 3.52 13.21 20.84
N PHE A 342 2.47 13.67 20.16
CA PHE A 342 2.51 13.86 18.72
C PHE A 342 3.30 15.09 18.28
N THR A 343 3.64 16.03 19.17
CA THR A 343 4.47 17.20 18.83
C THR A 343 5.93 17.03 19.21
N THR A 344 6.27 16.06 20.07
CA THR A 344 7.65 15.82 20.52
C THR A 344 8.26 14.52 20.01
N SER A 345 7.47 13.59 19.45
CA SER A 345 7.98 12.33 18.90
C SER A 345 7.60 12.13 17.43
N TRP A 346 8.61 12.09 16.55
CA TRP A 346 8.45 11.69 15.15
C TRP A 346 8.05 10.22 15.02
N HIS A 347 8.49 9.35 15.93
CA HIS A 347 8.11 7.94 15.94
C HIS A 347 6.62 7.74 16.26
N ALA A 348 6.05 8.53 17.17
CA ALA A 348 4.63 8.49 17.46
C ALA A 348 3.78 8.91 16.25
N GLN A 349 4.15 10.01 15.58
CA GLN A 349 3.49 10.43 14.34
C GLN A 349 3.62 9.38 13.23
N LEU A 350 4.84 8.87 13.00
CA LEU A 350 5.10 7.89 11.96
C LEU A 350 4.33 6.58 12.20
N ALA A 351 4.21 6.14 13.46
CA ALA A 351 3.43 4.97 13.81
C ALA A 351 1.96 5.14 13.43
N LEU A 352 1.33 6.27 13.79
CA LEU A 352 -0.05 6.56 13.44
C LEU A 352 -0.25 6.67 11.93
N ASN A 353 0.63 7.42 11.24
CA ASN A 353 0.55 7.65 9.81
C ASN A 353 0.70 6.35 9.01
N LEU A 354 1.62 5.47 9.42
CA LEU A 354 1.79 4.15 8.79
C LEU A 354 0.59 3.24 9.02
N ALA A 355 -0.04 3.29 10.20
CA ALA A 355 -1.24 2.51 10.48
C ALA A 355 -2.38 2.96 9.55
N THR A 356 -2.62 4.27 9.45
CA THR A 356 -3.69 4.82 8.61
C THR A 356 -3.40 4.63 7.12
N LEU A 357 -2.17 4.89 6.66
CA LEU A 357 -1.79 4.73 5.26
C LEU A 357 -1.83 3.26 4.84
N GLY A 358 -1.34 2.36 5.69
CA GLY A 358 -1.35 0.92 5.41
C GLY A 358 -2.78 0.39 5.25
N SER A 359 -3.67 0.74 6.18
CA SER A 359 -5.10 0.41 6.09
C SER A 359 -5.76 1.04 4.85
N LEU A 360 -5.48 2.32 4.56
CA LEU A 360 -6.00 3.00 3.39
C LEU A 360 -5.57 2.31 2.09
N THR A 361 -4.31 1.86 2.02
CA THR A 361 -3.79 1.16 0.82
C THR A 361 -4.53 -0.16 0.59
N ILE A 362 -4.87 -0.90 1.64
CA ILE A 362 -5.70 -2.12 1.53
C ILE A 362 -7.13 -1.77 1.09
N ILE A 363 -7.70 -0.67 1.60
CA ILE A 363 -9.02 -0.18 1.16
C ILE A 363 -8.99 0.18 -0.33
N VAL A 364 -7.95 0.86 -0.80
CA VAL A 364 -7.75 1.17 -2.22
C VAL A 364 -7.76 -0.12 -3.05
N ALA A 365 -7.06 -1.17 -2.63
CA ALA A 365 -7.10 -2.47 -3.32
C ALA A 365 -8.55 -3.00 -3.45
N HIS A 366 -9.31 -3.01 -2.34
CA HIS A 366 -10.69 -3.53 -2.33
C HIS A 366 -11.67 -2.68 -3.13
N HIS A 367 -11.49 -1.36 -3.13
CA HIS A 367 -12.34 -0.44 -3.88
C HIS A 367 -12.02 -0.51 -5.38
N MET A 368 -10.75 -0.55 -5.79
CA MET A 368 -10.38 -0.50 -7.21
C MET A 368 -10.82 -1.73 -8.01
N TYR A 369 -10.86 -2.92 -7.41
CA TYR A 369 -11.32 -4.11 -8.15
C TYR A 369 -12.85 -4.17 -8.30
N SER A 370 -13.57 -3.73 -7.26
CA SER A 370 -15.04 -3.78 -7.21
C SER A 370 -15.69 -2.55 -7.86
N MET A 371 -14.93 -1.46 -8.01
CA MET A 371 -15.33 -0.22 -8.67
C MET A 371 -14.17 0.25 -9.58
N PRO A 372 -13.90 -0.44 -10.71
CA PRO A 372 -12.77 -0.12 -11.59
C PRO A 372 -12.80 1.35 -12.04
N PRO A 373 -11.86 2.20 -11.60
CA PRO A 373 -11.98 3.64 -11.81
C PRO A 373 -11.53 4.09 -13.21
N TYR A 374 -10.85 3.22 -13.96
CA TYR A 374 -10.26 3.57 -15.25
C TYR A 374 -10.91 2.81 -16.42
N PRO A 375 -11.02 3.42 -17.61
CA PRO A 375 -11.53 2.77 -18.82
C PRO A 375 -10.74 1.52 -19.18
N TYR A 376 -11.42 0.44 -19.53
CA TYR A 376 -10.87 -0.87 -19.93
C TYR A 376 -9.99 -1.56 -18.88
N LEU A 377 -9.98 -1.07 -17.64
CA LEU A 377 -9.25 -1.70 -16.54
C LEU A 377 -9.93 -3.00 -16.08
N ALA A 378 -11.27 -3.04 -16.09
CA ALA A 378 -12.05 -4.16 -15.56
C ALA A 378 -11.81 -5.47 -16.33
N THR A 379 -11.64 -5.38 -17.65
CA THR A 379 -11.40 -6.52 -18.54
C THR A 379 -9.92 -6.84 -18.75
N ASP A 380 -9.03 -6.04 -18.16
CA ASP A 380 -7.60 -6.35 -18.04
C ASP A 380 -7.35 -7.05 -16.70
N TYR A 381 -7.67 -8.35 -16.66
CA TYR A 381 -7.61 -9.14 -15.43
C TYR A 381 -6.19 -9.20 -14.85
N ALA A 382 -5.16 -9.13 -15.70
CA ALA A 382 -3.77 -9.13 -15.27
C ALA A 382 -3.43 -7.87 -14.46
N THR A 383 -3.87 -6.71 -14.93
CA THR A 383 -3.72 -5.45 -14.19
C THR A 383 -4.56 -5.44 -12.91
N GLN A 384 -5.80 -5.92 -12.93
CA GLN A 384 -6.64 -6.01 -11.73
C GLN A 384 -6.00 -6.86 -10.62
N LEU A 385 -5.52 -8.05 -10.97
CA LEU A 385 -4.84 -8.93 -10.02
C LEU A 385 -3.55 -8.30 -9.48
N SER A 386 -2.80 -7.63 -10.35
CA SER A 386 -1.55 -6.97 -9.99
C SER A 386 -1.77 -5.83 -9.01
N LEU A 387 -2.70 -4.91 -9.31
CA LEU A 387 -2.98 -3.75 -8.47
C LEU A 387 -3.54 -4.16 -7.11
N PHE A 388 -4.47 -5.12 -7.07
CA PHE A 388 -5.01 -5.62 -5.80
C PHE A 388 -3.90 -6.22 -4.93
N THR A 389 -3.08 -7.11 -5.50
CA THR A 389 -2.00 -7.79 -4.78
C THR A 389 -0.94 -6.79 -4.32
N HIS A 390 -0.54 -5.87 -5.20
CA HIS A 390 0.48 -4.85 -4.92
C HIS A 390 0.09 -3.94 -3.76
N HIS A 391 -1.11 -3.35 -3.81
CA HIS A 391 -1.58 -2.46 -2.75
C HIS A 391 -1.81 -3.19 -1.42
N THR A 392 -2.26 -4.44 -1.47
CA THR A 392 -2.43 -5.26 -0.27
C THR A 392 -1.09 -5.54 0.42
N TRP A 393 -0.03 -5.86 -0.35
CA TRP A 393 1.33 -6.03 0.20
C TRP A 393 1.87 -4.75 0.82
N ILE A 394 1.81 -3.62 0.12
CA ILE A 394 2.25 -2.32 0.65
C ILE A 394 1.52 -2.01 1.96
N GLY A 395 0.21 -2.21 1.99
CA GLY A 395 -0.60 -1.99 3.18
C GLY A 395 -0.16 -2.83 4.38
N GLY A 396 0.11 -4.13 4.16
CA GLY A 396 0.64 -5.03 5.18
C GLY A 396 1.99 -4.58 5.75
N PHE A 397 2.93 -4.17 4.88
CA PHE A 397 4.23 -3.65 5.30
C PHE A 397 4.11 -2.37 6.13
N CYS A 398 3.26 -1.42 5.71
CA CYS A 398 3.00 -0.19 6.46
C CYS A 398 2.40 -0.49 7.84
N ILE A 399 1.42 -1.40 7.95
CA ILE A 399 0.81 -1.78 9.24
C ILE A 399 1.83 -2.42 10.19
N VAL A 400 2.72 -3.29 9.70
CA VAL A 400 3.81 -3.85 10.53
C VAL A 400 4.79 -2.76 10.95
N GLY A 401 5.14 -1.84 10.04
CA GLY A 401 5.94 -0.66 10.34
C GLY A 401 5.34 0.25 11.41
N ALA A 402 4.00 0.39 11.43
CA ALA A 402 3.30 1.11 12.48
C ALA A 402 3.51 0.48 13.86
N GLY A 403 3.37 -0.86 13.96
CA GLY A 403 3.67 -1.60 15.18
C GLY A 403 5.14 -1.45 15.61
N ALA A 404 6.07 -1.42 14.66
CA ALA A 404 7.49 -1.18 14.93
C ALA A 404 7.73 0.21 15.53
N HIS A 405 7.24 1.28 14.88
CA HIS A 405 7.45 2.65 15.34
C HIS A 405 6.70 2.97 16.64
N ALA A 406 5.53 2.35 16.89
CA ALA A 406 4.85 2.45 18.17
C ALA A 406 5.70 1.87 19.32
N ALA A 407 6.39 0.76 19.07
CA ALA A 407 7.30 0.19 20.06
C ALA A 407 8.59 1.00 20.22
N ILE A 408 9.13 1.58 19.13
CA ILE A 408 10.29 2.49 19.20
C ILE A 408 9.93 3.72 20.05
N TYR A 409 8.78 4.34 19.81
CA TYR A 409 8.25 5.44 20.63
C TYR A 409 8.20 5.04 22.12
N LEU A 410 7.63 3.88 22.45
CA LEU A 410 7.55 3.42 23.84
C LEU A 410 8.92 3.17 24.48
N VAL A 411 9.95 2.82 23.70
CA VAL A 411 11.30 2.61 24.22
C VAL A 411 12.03 3.94 24.43
N ARG A 412 12.00 4.83 23.43
CA ARG A 412 12.86 6.02 23.37
C ARG A 412 12.22 7.28 23.93
N ASP A 413 10.96 7.53 23.59
CA ASP A 413 10.35 8.87 23.74
C ASP A 413 9.25 8.91 24.80
N TYR A 414 8.72 7.74 25.20
CA TYR A 414 7.67 7.67 26.22
C TYR A 414 8.19 8.05 27.61
N ASP A 415 7.53 9.04 28.20
CA ASP A 415 7.77 9.50 29.57
C ASP A 415 6.55 9.21 30.47
N PRO A 416 6.67 8.32 31.47
CA PRO A 416 5.57 8.00 32.38
C PRO A 416 5.16 9.17 33.29
N THR A 417 6.02 10.19 33.47
CA THR A 417 5.71 11.33 34.34
C THR A 417 4.70 12.28 33.70
N THR A 418 4.77 12.45 32.39
CA THR A 418 3.84 13.31 31.62
C THR A 418 2.55 12.59 31.26
N GLN A 419 2.58 11.26 31.14
CA GLN A 419 1.45 10.43 30.69
C GLN A 419 0.68 9.77 31.84
N TYR A 420 0.66 10.37 33.04
CA TYR A 420 0.05 9.75 34.21
C TYR A 420 -1.48 9.66 34.12
N ASN A 421 -2.02 8.45 34.31
CA ASN A 421 -3.47 8.15 34.36
C ASN A 421 -4.31 8.60 33.16
N ASN A 422 -3.67 8.89 32.02
CA ASN A 422 -4.35 9.09 30.75
C ASN A 422 -4.65 7.74 30.06
N LEU A 423 -5.19 7.78 28.84
CA LEU A 423 -5.52 6.57 28.09
C LEU A 423 -4.33 5.63 27.87
N LEU A 424 -3.16 6.16 27.47
CA LEU A 424 -2.00 5.34 27.15
C LEU A 424 -1.47 4.59 28.39
N ASP A 425 -1.31 5.29 29.51
CA ASP A 425 -0.89 4.67 30.77
C ASP A 425 -1.90 3.63 31.26
N ARG A 426 -3.21 3.91 31.12
CA ARG A 426 -4.25 2.93 31.48
C ARG A 426 -4.11 1.67 30.65
N VAL A 427 -3.97 1.76 29.32
CA VAL A 427 -3.74 0.60 28.43
C VAL A 427 -2.52 -0.21 28.88
N LEU A 428 -1.41 0.45 29.23
CA LEU A 428 -0.21 -0.24 29.74
C LEU A 428 -0.46 -0.98 31.06
N ARG A 429 -1.29 -0.43 31.95
CA ARG A 429 -1.62 -1.05 33.26
C ARG A 429 -2.45 -2.33 33.17
N HIS A 430 -3.24 -2.52 32.12
CA HIS A 430 -4.02 -3.75 31.90
C HIS A 430 -3.61 -4.54 30.65
N ARG A 431 -2.36 -4.34 30.19
CA ARG A 431 -1.79 -5.04 29.03
C ARG A 431 -1.89 -6.56 29.07
N ASP A 432 -1.77 -7.16 30.26
CA ASP A 432 -1.87 -8.61 30.42
C ASP A 432 -3.27 -9.11 30.07
N ALA A 433 -4.32 -8.36 30.44
CA ALA A 433 -5.70 -8.69 30.11
C ALA A 433 -5.96 -8.56 28.60
N ILE A 434 -5.46 -7.49 27.97
CA ILE A 434 -5.60 -7.29 26.52
C ILE A 434 -4.97 -8.48 25.77
N ILE A 435 -3.72 -8.83 26.11
CA ILE A 435 -3.00 -9.90 25.42
C ILE A 435 -3.58 -11.28 25.72
N SER A 436 -4.07 -11.55 26.94
CA SER A 436 -4.69 -12.85 27.24
C SER A 436 -6.02 -13.06 26.51
N HIS A 437 -6.86 -12.03 26.40
CA HIS A 437 -8.11 -12.11 25.64
C HIS A 437 -7.83 -12.25 24.14
N LEU A 438 -6.87 -11.49 23.60
CA LEU A 438 -6.50 -11.58 22.19
C LEU A 438 -5.87 -12.95 21.87
N ASN A 439 -5.09 -13.52 22.79
CA ASN A 439 -4.60 -14.89 22.67
C ASN A 439 -5.74 -15.91 22.62
N TRP A 440 -6.72 -15.80 23.52
CA TRP A 440 -7.91 -16.66 23.50
C TRP A 440 -8.69 -16.54 22.19
N VAL A 441 -8.94 -15.31 21.69
CA VAL A 441 -9.61 -15.09 20.39
C VAL A 441 -8.83 -15.74 19.25
N CYS A 442 -7.49 -15.62 19.23
CA CYS A 442 -6.67 -16.26 18.20
C CYS A 442 -6.80 -17.79 18.23
N ILE A 443 -6.80 -18.39 19.41
CA ILE A 443 -6.98 -19.84 19.58
C ILE A 443 -8.39 -20.26 19.12
N PHE A 444 -9.41 -19.52 19.56
CA PHE A 444 -10.80 -19.75 19.18
C PHE A 444 -10.97 -19.69 17.66
N LEU A 445 -10.51 -18.63 17.02
CA LEU A 445 -10.56 -18.46 15.57
C LEU A 445 -9.78 -19.56 14.85
N GLY A 446 -8.59 -19.94 15.32
CA GLY A 446 -7.81 -21.03 14.73
C GLY A 446 -8.57 -22.36 14.72
N PHE A 447 -9.19 -22.75 15.84
CA PHE A 447 -10.00 -23.97 15.92
C PHE A 447 -11.28 -23.90 15.08
N HIS A 448 -11.97 -22.75 15.06
CA HIS A 448 -13.29 -22.61 14.40
C HIS A 448 -13.20 -22.05 12.98
N SER A 449 -12.01 -21.95 12.39
CA SER A 449 -11.81 -21.64 10.98
C SER A 449 -10.96 -22.73 10.31
N PHE A 450 -9.66 -22.79 10.64
CA PHE A 450 -8.75 -23.77 10.06
C PHE A 450 -9.11 -25.21 10.49
N GLY A 451 -9.62 -25.41 11.69
CA GLY A 451 -10.15 -26.71 12.11
C GLY A 451 -11.31 -27.22 11.26
N LEU A 452 -12.14 -26.32 10.70
CA LEU A 452 -13.23 -26.70 9.79
C LEU A 452 -12.72 -27.22 8.44
N TYR A 453 -11.61 -26.65 7.96
CA TYR A 453 -10.93 -27.17 6.76
C TYR A 453 -10.41 -28.60 6.98
N ILE A 454 -9.75 -28.85 8.11
CA ILE A 454 -9.26 -30.20 8.47
C ILE A 454 -10.42 -31.18 8.61
N HIS A 455 -11.53 -30.76 9.25
CA HIS A 455 -12.75 -31.55 9.33
C HIS A 455 -13.25 -31.92 7.93
N ASN A 456 -13.35 -30.96 7.03
CA ASN A 456 -13.81 -31.18 5.66
C ASN A 456 -12.87 -32.10 4.85
N ASP A 457 -11.55 -31.93 4.96
CA ASP A 457 -10.59 -32.85 4.34
C ASP A 457 -10.77 -34.28 4.86
N THR A 458 -10.98 -34.44 6.16
CA THR A 458 -11.18 -35.76 6.79
C THR A 458 -12.50 -36.39 6.34
N MET A 459 -13.61 -35.64 6.35
CA MET A 459 -14.91 -36.15 5.92
C MET A 459 -14.92 -36.50 4.43
N SER A 460 -14.29 -35.67 3.59
CA SER A 460 -14.11 -35.97 2.17
C SER A 460 -13.29 -37.24 1.95
N ALA A 461 -12.18 -37.40 2.68
CA ALA A 461 -11.30 -38.57 2.55
C ALA A 461 -11.98 -39.87 3.05
N LEU A 462 -12.86 -39.78 4.04
CA LEU A 462 -13.68 -40.89 4.52
C LEU A 462 -14.87 -41.22 3.62
N GLY A 463 -15.05 -40.52 2.50
CA GLY A 463 -16.18 -40.72 1.59
C GLY A 463 -17.52 -40.25 2.17
N ARG A 464 -17.50 -39.25 3.05
CA ARG A 464 -18.68 -38.70 3.75
C ARG A 464 -18.97 -37.24 3.38
N PRO A 465 -19.25 -36.91 2.10
CA PRO A 465 -19.48 -35.54 1.67
C PRO A 465 -20.71 -34.89 2.31
N GLN A 466 -21.70 -35.68 2.75
CA GLN A 466 -22.88 -35.19 3.47
C GLN A 466 -22.58 -34.62 4.87
N ASP A 467 -21.41 -34.94 5.43
CA ASP A 467 -20.99 -34.47 6.76
C ASP A 467 -20.00 -33.28 6.68
N MET A 468 -19.78 -32.75 5.47
CA MET A 468 -18.93 -31.58 5.24
C MET A 468 -19.68 -30.27 5.47
N PHE A 469 -18.94 -29.25 5.87
CA PHE A 469 -19.40 -27.86 5.81
C PHE A 469 -19.29 -27.35 4.36
N SER A 470 -20.42 -27.28 3.67
CA SER A 470 -20.53 -26.86 2.27
C SER A 470 -21.93 -26.34 1.96
N ASP A 471 -22.11 -25.72 0.79
CA ASP A 471 -23.42 -25.21 0.37
C ASP A 471 -24.44 -26.33 0.09
N THR A 472 -24.00 -27.57 -0.13
CA THR A 472 -24.87 -28.72 -0.46
C THR A 472 -25.10 -29.68 0.70
N ALA A 473 -24.41 -29.50 1.83
CA ALA A 473 -24.51 -30.32 3.02
C ALA A 473 -24.79 -29.44 4.26
N ILE A 474 -23.82 -29.28 5.16
CA ILE A 474 -23.98 -28.45 6.36
C ILE A 474 -23.59 -27.01 6.01
N GLN A 475 -24.58 -26.16 5.81
CA GLN A 475 -24.36 -24.79 5.36
C GLN A 475 -23.91 -23.85 6.50
N LEU A 476 -22.87 -23.06 6.25
CA LEU A 476 -22.45 -21.95 7.10
C LEU A 476 -22.50 -20.66 6.27
N GLN A 477 -23.71 -20.12 6.07
CA GLN A 477 -23.92 -18.96 5.21
C GLN A 477 -23.46 -17.64 5.88
N PRO A 478 -22.78 -16.75 5.15
CA PRO A 478 -22.41 -15.42 5.65
C PRO A 478 -23.61 -14.44 5.58
N VAL A 479 -24.67 -14.73 6.33
CA VAL A 479 -25.97 -14.03 6.27
C VAL A 479 -25.87 -12.52 6.48
N PHE A 480 -24.93 -12.05 7.31
CA PHE A 480 -24.73 -10.62 7.53
C PHE A 480 -24.12 -9.93 6.30
N ALA A 481 -23.18 -10.59 5.62
CA ALA A 481 -22.60 -10.04 4.40
C ALA A 481 -23.64 -10.00 3.27
N GLN A 482 -24.43 -11.08 3.12
CA GLN A 482 -25.54 -11.14 2.16
C GLN A 482 -26.59 -10.07 2.44
N TRP A 483 -26.91 -9.80 3.72
CA TRP A 483 -27.81 -8.71 4.11
C TRP A 483 -27.26 -7.33 3.71
N ILE A 484 -25.95 -7.09 3.87
CA ILE A 484 -25.30 -5.85 3.42
C ILE A 484 -25.35 -5.75 1.88
N GLN A 485 -25.05 -6.84 1.15
CA GLN A 485 -25.16 -6.89 -0.31
C GLN A 485 -26.56 -6.48 -0.77
N ASN A 486 -27.60 -7.08 -0.19
CA ASN A 486 -28.99 -6.76 -0.51
C ASN A 486 -29.36 -5.31 -0.18
N THR A 487 -28.88 -4.78 0.95
CA THR A 487 -29.13 -3.39 1.35
C THR A 487 -28.51 -2.40 0.36
N HIS A 488 -27.29 -2.68 -0.13
CA HIS A 488 -26.61 -1.82 -1.10
C HIS A 488 -27.20 -1.97 -2.52
N ALA A 489 -27.57 -3.19 -2.92
CA ALA A 489 -28.25 -3.46 -4.18
C ALA A 489 -29.61 -2.75 -4.27
N ALA A 490 -30.35 -2.69 -3.15
CA ALA A 490 -31.64 -2.02 -3.05
C ALA A 490 -31.56 -0.53 -2.71
N ALA A 491 -30.35 0.04 -2.55
CA ALA A 491 -30.20 1.44 -2.18
C ALA A 491 -30.73 2.43 -3.24
N PRO A 492 -30.46 2.26 -4.55
CA PRO A 492 -30.95 3.18 -5.58
C PRO A 492 -32.47 3.32 -5.58
N GLY A 493 -32.97 4.55 -5.57
CA GLY A 493 -34.41 4.83 -5.51
C GLY A 493 -35.07 4.63 -4.14
N PHE A 494 -34.36 4.06 -3.15
CA PHE A 494 -34.86 3.87 -1.78
C PHE A 494 -34.06 4.71 -0.77
N THR A 495 -32.94 4.20 -0.26
CA THR A 495 -32.06 4.95 0.67
C THR A 495 -31.14 5.94 -0.06
N ALA A 496 -30.96 5.77 -1.37
CA ALA A 496 -30.24 6.67 -2.28
C ALA A 496 -31.16 7.09 -3.44
N PRO A 497 -32.13 8.00 -3.21
CA PRO A 497 -33.18 8.33 -4.19
C PRO A 497 -32.65 8.98 -5.48
N ASN A 498 -31.51 9.66 -5.41
CA ASN A 498 -30.90 10.35 -6.55
C ASN A 498 -29.85 9.51 -7.29
N ALA A 499 -29.51 8.31 -6.78
CA ALA A 499 -28.58 7.40 -7.46
C ALA A 499 -29.34 6.57 -8.48
N ALA A 500 -28.81 6.45 -9.70
CA ALA A 500 -29.44 5.63 -10.74
C ALA A 500 -29.10 4.14 -10.59
N ALA A 501 -27.90 3.82 -10.09
CA ALA A 501 -27.43 2.46 -9.86
C ALA A 501 -26.68 2.33 -8.52
N ALA A 502 -26.48 1.09 -8.06
CA ALA A 502 -25.76 0.81 -6.83
C ALA A 502 -24.28 1.23 -6.93
N THR A 503 -23.63 1.36 -5.76
CA THR A 503 -22.22 1.78 -5.69
C THR A 503 -21.27 0.81 -6.39
N SER A 504 -21.61 -0.47 -6.45
CA SER A 504 -20.91 -1.50 -7.22
C SER A 504 -21.89 -2.55 -7.70
N ILE A 505 -21.62 -3.14 -8.86
CA ILE A 505 -22.40 -4.26 -9.41
C ILE A 505 -22.17 -5.55 -8.60
N THR A 506 -21.09 -5.62 -7.81
CA THR A 506 -20.76 -6.79 -6.97
C THR A 506 -21.82 -7.09 -5.91
N TRP A 507 -22.61 -6.09 -5.49
CA TRP A 507 -23.70 -6.24 -4.50
C TRP A 507 -24.88 -7.07 -5.01
N GLY A 508 -25.04 -7.21 -6.33
CA GLY A 508 -26.22 -7.83 -6.94
C GLY A 508 -27.31 -6.82 -7.33
N GLY A 509 -28.39 -7.32 -7.93
CA GLY A 509 -29.56 -6.51 -8.35
C GLY A 509 -29.44 -5.81 -9.70
N SER A 510 -28.25 -5.72 -10.30
CA SER A 510 -28.00 -5.20 -11.65
C SER A 510 -27.48 -6.28 -12.59
N GLU A 511 -27.72 -6.11 -13.90
CA GLU A 511 -27.16 -7.00 -14.92
C GLU A 511 -25.63 -6.95 -14.94
N LEU A 512 -25.00 -8.05 -15.38
CA LEU A 512 -23.56 -8.12 -15.58
C LEU A 512 -23.11 -7.09 -16.63
N VAL A 513 -21.93 -6.50 -16.45
CA VAL A 513 -21.34 -5.62 -17.47
C VAL A 513 -20.25 -6.39 -18.21
N ALA A 514 -20.35 -6.41 -19.53
CA ALA A 514 -19.41 -7.07 -20.40
C ALA A 514 -18.81 -6.08 -21.40
N VAL A 515 -17.50 -6.17 -21.63
CA VAL A 515 -16.77 -5.36 -22.61
C VAL A 515 -15.88 -6.28 -23.42
N GLY A 516 -15.93 -6.19 -24.75
CA GLY A 516 -15.08 -7.00 -25.62
C GLY A 516 -15.26 -8.52 -25.46
N GLY A 517 -16.48 -8.98 -25.13
CA GLY A 517 -16.77 -10.39 -24.87
C GLY A 517 -16.24 -10.95 -23.54
N LYS A 518 -15.68 -10.09 -22.67
CA LYS A 518 -15.22 -10.42 -21.33
C LYS A 518 -16.14 -9.83 -20.27
N VAL A 519 -16.26 -10.49 -19.13
CA VAL A 519 -16.96 -9.95 -17.95
C VAL A 519 -16.11 -8.83 -17.36
N ALA A 520 -16.58 -7.58 -17.42
CA ALA A 520 -15.94 -6.49 -16.70
C ALA A 520 -16.20 -6.65 -15.19
N ILE A 521 -17.47 -6.83 -14.82
CA ILE A 521 -17.87 -7.13 -13.44
C ILE A 521 -19.23 -7.84 -13.42
N SER A 522 -19.43 -8.67 -12.40
CA SER A 522 -20.69 -9.35 -12.11
C SER A 522 -20.96 -9.34 -10.60
N PRO A 523 -22.20 -9.64 -10.17
CA PRO A 523 -22.48 -9.92 -8.77
C PRO A 523 -21.54 -11.01 -8.22
N ILE A 524 -21.05 -10.84 -7.00
CA ILE A 524 -20.14 -11.80 -6.35
C ILE A 524 -20.94 -12.55 -5.29
N PRO A 525 -21.40 -13.79 -5.55
CA PRO A 525 -22.15 -14.56 -4.58
C PRO A 525 -21.24 -14.95 -3.40
N LEU A 526 -21.79 -14.91 -2.19
CA LEU A 526 -21.09 -15.31 -0.97
C LEU A 526 -21.74 -16.56 -0.37
N GLY A 527 -21.02 -17.67 -0.33
CA GLY A 527 -21.48 -18.95 0.21
C GLY A 527 -20.66 -19.44 1.41
N THR A 528 -20.75 -20.74 1.70
CA THR A 528 -20.04 -21.39 2.81
C THR A 528 -18.52 -21.30 2.64
N ALA A 529 -18.00 -21.44 1.41
CA ALA A 529 -16.57 -21.30 1.13
C ALA A 529 -16.06 -19.88 1.48
N ASP A 530 -16.85 -18.85 1.14
CA ASP A 530 -16.54 -17.46 1.48
C ASP A 530 -16.57 -17.25 3.01
N PHE A 531 -17.54 -17.84 3.72
CA PHE A 531 -17.60 -17.79 5.18
C PHE A 531 -16.33 -18.36 5.81
N LEU A 532 -15.88 -19.54 5.37
CA LEU A 532 -14.68 -20.19 5.91
C LEU A 532 -13.43 -19.34 5.71
N VAL A 533 -13.19 -18.85 4.49
CA VAL A 533 -11.98 -18.09 4.18
C VAL A 533 -11.95 -16.74 4.89
N HIS A 534 -13.09 -16.04 5.04
CA HIS A 534 -13.14 -14.79 5.80
C HIS A 534 -12.81 -14.98 7.28
N HIS A 535 -13.14 -16.13 7.87
CA HIS A 535 -12.72 -16.45 9.25
C HIS A 535 -11.23 -16.79 9.35
N ILE A 536 -10.61 -17.34 8.28
CA ILE A 536 -9.15 -17.45 8.17
C ILE A 536 -8.49 -16.06 8.07
N HIS A 537 -9.09 -15.13 7.30
CA HIS A 537 -8.61 -13.75 7.25
C HIS A 537 -8.64 -13.13 8.65
N ALA A 538 -9.77 -13.26 9.36
CA ALA A 538 -9.90 -12.77 10.72
C ALA A 538 -8.85 -13.42 11.64
N PHE A 539 -8.68 -14.74 11.60
CA PHE A 539 -7.67 -15.46 12.38
C PHE A 539 -6.26 -14.90 12.16
N THR A 540 -5.82 -14.83 10.90
CA THR A 540 -4.44 -14.40 10.57
C THR A 540 -4.19 -12.92 10.90
N ILE A 541 -5.18 -12.04 10.71
CA ILE A 541 -5.10 -10.63 11.13
C ILE A 541 -4.99 -10.54 12.65
N HIS A 542 -5.83 -11.24 13.41
CA HIS A 542 -5.81 -11.19 14.88
C HIS A 542 -4.49 -11.71 15.45
N VAL A 543 -3.89 -12.76 14.87
CA VAL A 543 -2.56 -13.23 15.28
C VAL A 543 -1.48 -12.21 14.95
N THR A 544 -1.54 -11.56 13.79
CA THR A 544 -0.60 -10.48 13.44
C THR A 544 -0.71 -9.33 14.45
N VAL A 545 -1.93 -8.90 14.80
CA VAL A 545 -2.18 -7.88 15.83
C VAL A 545 -1.69 -8.34 17.20
N LEU A 546 -1.91 -9.61 17.58
CA LEU A 546 -1.43 -10.17 18.84
C LEU A 546 0.08 -10.01 18.99
N ILE A 547 0.82 -10.36 17.94
CA ILE A 547 2.28 -10.31 17.95
C ILE A 547 2.76 -8.86 18.03
N LEU A 548 2.25 -7.98 17.17
CA LEU A 548 2.68 -6.58 17.12
C LEU A 548 2.29 -5.83 18.41
N LEU A 549 1.04 -5.97 18.85
CA LEU A 549 0.55 -5.29 20.05
C LEU A 549 1.26 -5.79 21.31
N LYS A 550 1.55 -7.09 21.41
CA LYS A 550 2.38 -7.62 22.50
C LYS A 550 3.80 -7.03 22.44
N GLY A 551 4.38 -6.89 21.26
CA GLY A 551 5.68 -6.24 21.07
C GLY A 551 5.70 -4.81 21.59
N VAL A 552 4.66 -4.04 21.30
CA VAL A 552 4.46 -2.65 21.76
C VAL A 552 4.26 -2.61 23.29
N LEU A 553 3.24 -3.28 23.82
CA LEU A 553 2.84 -3.15 25.24
C LEU A 553 3.90 -3.69 26.23
N PHE A 554 4.75 -4.61 25.79
CA PHE A 554 5.82 -5.20 26.59
C PHE A 554 7.21 -4.71 26.16
N ALA A 555 7.31 -3.63 25.39
CA ALA A 555 8.59 -3.08 24.94
C ALA A 555 9.45 -2.60 26.13
N ARG A 556 8.83 -1.90 27.09
CA ARG A 556 9.54 -1.28 28.23
C ARG A 556 9.85 -2.24 29.38
N SER A 557 8.97 -3.20 29.62
CA SER A 557 9.06 -4.08 30.80
C SER A 557 8.18 -5.31 30.58
N SER A 558 8.53 -6.42 31.23
CA SER A 558 7.71 -7.63 31.33
C SER A 558 7.88 -8.26 32.71
N ARG A 559 7.06 -9.26 33.03
CA ARG A 559 7.24 -10.04 34.27
C ARG A 559 8.59 -10.78 34.32
N LEU A 560 9.15 -11.13 33.15
CA LEU A 560 10.41 -11.87 33.03
C LEU A 560 11.65 -10.94 33.07
N ILE A 561 11.56 -9.81 32.37
CA ILE A 561 12.63 -8.80 32.27
C ILE A 561 12.01 -7.44 32.62
N PRO A 562 12.16 -6.98 33.88
CA PRO A 562 11.56 -5.73 34.36
C PRO A 562 12.16 -4.46 33.73
N ASP A 563 13.46 -4.47 33.43
CA ASP A 563 14.29 -3.33 33.00
C ASP A 563 14.55 -3.31 31.48
N LYS A 564 13.66 -3.94 30.71
CA LYS A 564 13.82 -4.15 29.26
C LYS A 564 14.03 -2.86 28.46
N ALA A 565 13.47 -1.74 28.89
CA ALA A 565 13.68 -0.43 28.27
C ALA A 565 15.18 -0.05 28.18
N ASN A 566 15.99 -0.46 29.16
CA ASN A 566 17.43 -0.17 29.19
C ASN A 566 18.23 -0.97 28.15
N LEU A 567 17.70 -2.12 27.71
CA LEU A 567 18.29 -2.93 26.64
C LEU A 567 18.00 -2.35 25.25
N GLY A 568 17.08 -1.39 25.16
CA GLY A 568 16.69 -0.72 23.92
C GLY A 568 15.66 -1.49 23.09
N PHE A 569 15.42 -1.00 21.87
CA PHE A 569 14.41 -1.58 20.97
C PHE A 569 14.92 -2.83 20.24
N ARG A 570 16.19 -2.78 19.80
CA ARG A 570 16.83 -3.77 18.91
C ARG A 570 17.96 -4.49 19.64
N PHE A 571 17.65 -5.63 20.27
CA PHE A 571 18.61 -6.50 20.96
C PHE A 571 18.16 -7.97 20.87
N PRO A 572 19.07 -8.97 20.85
CA PRO A 572 18.71 -10.33 20.50
C PRO A 572 18.08 -11.18 21.62
N CYS A 573 18.55 -10.99 22.85
CA CYS A 573 18.15 -11.67 24.09
C CYS A 573 18.80 -11.00 25.32
N ASP A 574 18.39 -11.41 26.52
CA ASP A 574 19.02 -11.12 27.82
C ASP A 574 19.70 -12.40 28.38
N GLY A 575 20.48 -13.06 27.52
CA GLY A 575 21.22 -14.29 27.86
C GLY A 575 20.37 -15.58 27.98
N PRO A 576 21.02 -16.72 28.25
CA PRO A 576 20.36 -18.03 28.35
C PRO A 576 19.69 -18.29 29.71
N GLY A 577 19.84 -17.38 30.68
CA GLY A 577 19.24 -17.51 32.01
C GLY A 577 17.70 -17.54 31.97
N ARG A 578 17.07 -17.84 33.11
CA ARG A 578 15.60 -17.89 33.28
C ARG A 578 14.87 -18.85 32.31
N GLY A 579 15.57 -19.90 31.83
CA GLY A 579 15.05 -20.85 30.85
C GLY A 579 15.25 -20.44 29.38
N GLY A 580 15.89 -19.30 29.12
CA GLY A 580 16.16 -18.75 27.79
C GLY A 580 15.31 -17.51 27.50
N THR A 581 15.95 -16.42 27.09
CA THR A 581 15.29 -15.12 26.82
C THR A 581 15.39 -14.67 25.36
N CYS A 582 15.45 -15.64 24.44
CA CYS A 582 15.48 -15.36 23.01
C CYS A 582 14.23 -14.60 22.55
N GLN A 583 14.41 -13.66 21.61
CA GLN A 583 13.31 -12.98 20.91
C GLN A 583 12.36 -12.20 21.83
N VAL A 584 12.86 -11.74 22.97
CA VAL A 584 12.07 -10.92 23.88
C VAL A 584 11.93 -9.49 23.37
N SER A 585 12.85 -8.94 22.58
CA SER A 585 12.84 -7.53 22.16
C SER A 585 11.60 -7.16 21.33
N ALA A 586 11.26 -5.87 21.29
CA ALA A 586 10.16 -5.42 20.44
C ALA A 586 10.50 -5.56 18.94
N TRP A 587 11.77 -5.39 18.56
CA TRP A 587 12.24 -5.67 17.20
C TRP A 587 11.96 -7.13 16.79
N ASP A 588 12.15 -8.08 17.71
CA ASP A 588 11.84 -9.49 17.43
C ASP A 588 10.33 -9.77 17.26
N HIS A 589 9.46 -8.97 17.90
CA HIS A 589 8.02 -9.06 17.64
C HIS A 589 7.67 -8.50 16.26
N VAL A 590 8.37 -7.46 15.78
CA VAL A 590 8.23 -7.00 14.38
C VAL A 590 8.70 -8.08 13.41
N PHE A 591 9.84 -8.71 13.68
CA PHE A 591 10.36 -9.85 12.92
C PHE A 591 9.32 -10.98 12.81
N LEU A 592 8.69 -11.38 13.92
CA LEU A 592 7.61 -12.40 13.89
C LEU A 592 6.34 -11.89 13.21
N GLY A 593 5.99 -10.62 13.40
CA GLY A 593 4.84 -9.97 12.79
C GLY A 593 4.92 -9.94 11.27
N LEU A 594 6.12 -9.83 10.69
CA LEU A 594 6.33 -9.90 9.24
C LEU A 594 5.93 -11.26 8.65
N PHE A 595 6.21 -12.39 9.32
CA PHE A 595 5.79 -13.72 8.84
C PHE A 595 4.27 -13.89 8.88
N TRP A 596 3.62 -13.36 9.93
CA TRP A 596 2.17 -13.45 10.07
C TRP A 596 1.42 -12.49 9.15
N MET A 597 1.98 -11.30 8.91
CA MET A 597 1.52 -10.41 7.85
C MET A 597 1.65 -11.11 6.49
N TYR A 598 2.79 -11.73 6.19
CA TYR A 598 2.97 -12.52 4.97
C TYR A 598 1.93 -13.61 4.81
N ASN A 599 1.67 -14.38 5.87
CA ASN A 599 0.65 -15.42 5.85
C ASN A 599 -0.75 -14.84 5.61
N SER A 600 -1.11 -13.77 6.34
CA SER A 600 -2.41 -13.10 6.21
C SER A 600 -2.65 -12.56 4.80
N ILE A 601 -1.69 -11.79 4.26
CA ILE A 601 -1.82 -11.22 2.92
C ILE A 601 -1.83 -12.31 1.85
N SER A 602 -0.99 -13.35 1.98
CA SER A 602 -0.97 -14.47 1.01
C SER A 602 -2.33 -15.16 0.89
N VAL A 603 -3.00 -15.42 2.03
CA VAL A 603 -4.35 -16.02 2.00
C VAL A 603 -5.37 -15.06 1.36
N VAL A 604 -5.32 -13.77 1.69
CA VAL A 604 -6.22 -12.76 1.11
C VAL A 604 -6.09 -12.69 -0.42
N ILE A 605 -4.87 -12.67 -0.95
CA ILE A 605 -4.65 -12.57 -2.39
C ILE A 605 -4.91 -13.90 -3.11
N PHE A 606 -4.69 -15.06 -2.47
CA PHE A 606 -5.09 -16.37 -3.01
C PHE A 606 -6.61 -16.49 -3.10
N HIS A 607 -7.32 -16.06 -2.06
CA HIS A 607 -8.78 -15.95 -2.07
C HIS A 607 -9.26 -15.05 -3.19
N PHE A 608 -8.73 -13.83 -3.29
CA PHE A 608 -9.08 -12.91 -4.37
C PHE A 608 -8.87 -13.53 -5.76
N SER A 609 -7.68 -14.08 -6.01
CA SER A 609 -7.31 -14.67 -7.29
C SER A 609 -8.21 -15.85 -7.68
N TRP A 610 -8.49 -16.76 -6.75
CA TRP A 610 -9.34 -17.91 -7.04
C TRP A 610 -10.80 -17.50 -7.20
N LYS A 611 -11.34 -16.68 -6.29
CA LYS A 611 -12.72 -16.23 -6.31
C LYS A 611 -13.06 -15.54 -7.63
N LEU A 612 -12.21 -14.60 -8.08
CA LEU A 612 -12.48 -13.89 -9.32
C LEU A 612 -12.36 -14.79 -10.54
N GLN A 613 -11.35 -15.65 -10.65
CA GLN A 613 -11.25 -16.59 -11.78
C GLN A 613 -12.39 -17.64 -11.82
N SER A 614 -12.98 -17.96 -10.66
CA SER A 614 -14.00 -19.01 -10.56
C SER A 614 -15.41 -18.50 -10.78
N ASP A 615 -15.76 -17.35 -10.19
CA ASP A 615 -17.15 -16.90 -10.06
C ASP A 615 -17.42 -15.55 -10.75
N VAL A 616 -16.40 -14.86 -11.28
CA VAL A 616 -16.53 -13.50 -11.85
C VAL A 616 -15.97 -13.43 -13.27
N TRP A 617 -14.66 -13.54 -13.40
CA TRP A 617 -13.96 -13.41 -14.67
C TRP A 617 -14.23 -14.57 -15.59
N GLY A 618 -14.50 -14.24 -16.85
CA GLY A 618 -14.87 -15.20 -17.86
C GLY A 618 -15.17 -14.53 -19.19
N THR A 619 -15.59 -15.34 -20.15
CA THR A 619 -16.09 -14.89 -21.44
C THR A 619 -17.62 -14.91 -21.45
N VAL A 620 -18.21 -13.94 -22.14
CA VAL A 620 -19.66 -13.83 -22.30
C VAL A 620 -20.03 -14.34 -23.68
N SER A 621 -20.95 -15.31 -23.72
CA SER A 621 -21.49 -15.92 -24.92
C SER A 621 -23.02 -15.78 -24.96
N GLN A 622 -23.64 -16.13 -26.09
CA GLN A 622 -25.11 -16.12 -26.22
C GLN A 622 -25.81 -17.06 -25.21
N THR A 623 -25.11 -18.07 -24.70
CA THR A 623 -25.63 -19.07 -23.74
C THR A 623 -25.33 -18.71 -22.28
N GLY A 624 -24.66 -17.59 -22.01
CA GLY A 624 -24.28 -17.14 -20.66
C GLY A 624 -22.77 -16.94 -20.49
N VAL A 625 -22.34 -16.86 -19.23
CA VAL A 625 -20.94 -16.64 -18.84
C VAL A 625 -20.21 -17.97 -18.68
N SER A 626 -19.03 -18.08 -19.29
CA SER A 626 -18.07 -19.16 -19.05
C SER A 626 -16.90 -18.63 -18.23
N HIS A 627 -16.91 -18.90 -16.92
CA HIS A 627 -15.84 -18.48 -16.02
C HIS A 627 -14.51 -19.22 -16.29
N ILE A 628 -13.38 -18.59 -15.98
CA ILE A 628 -12.03 -19.12 -16.27
C ILE A 628 -11.82 -20.51 -15.65
N THR A 629 -12.32 -20.74 -14.43
CA THR A 629 -12.22 -22.06 -13.75
C THR A 629 -13.57 -22.73 -13.50
N GLY A 630 -14.63 -22.26 -14.15
CA GLY A 630 -15.94 -22.93 -14.18
C GLY A 630 -16.65 -23.07 -12.83
N GLY A 631 -16.57 -22.09 -11.94
CA GLY A 631 -17.31 -22.10 -10.66
C GLY A 631 -16.84 -23.16 -9.65
N ASN A 632 -15.59 -23.62 -9.76
CA ASN A 632 -15.01 -24.62 -8.88
C ASN A 632 -14.73 -24.15 -7.44
N PHE A 633 -14.90 -22.86 -7.11
CA PHE A 633 -14.56 -22.30 -5.79
C PHE A 633 -15.49 -22.82 -4.69
N ALA A 634 -16.81 -22.81 -4.92
CA ALA A 634 -17.80 -23.20 -3.90
C ALA A 634 -17.59 -24.62 -3.35
N GLN A 635 -17.12 -25.56 -4.19
CA GLN A 635 -16.81 -26.92 -3.77
C GLN A 635 -15.34 -27.08 -3.35
N GLY A 636 -14.40 -26.58 -4.15
CA GLY A 636 -12.97 -26.78 -3.94
C GLY A 636 -12.44 -26.05 -2.71
N ALA A 637 -12.84 -24.80 -2.50
CA ALA A 637 -12.26 -23.92 -1.47
C ALA A 637 -12.74 -24.19 -0.04
N THR A 638 -13.51 -25.28 0.18
CA THR A 638 -13.95 -25.74 1.52
C THR A 638 -12.97 -26.75 2.15
N THR A 639 -11.95 -27.20 1.41
CA THR A 639 -10.93 -28.19 1.85
C THR A 639 -9.52 -27.67 1.56
N ILE A 640 -8.51 -28.02 2.36
CA ILE A 640 -7.11 -27.66 2.06
C ILE A 640 -6.65 -28.40 0.79
N ASN A 641 -7.10 -29.64 0.60
CA ASN A 641 -6.78 -30.39 -0.62
C ASN A 641 -7.30 -29.69 -1.88
N GLY A 642 -8.46 -29.03 -1.84
CA GLY A 642 -8.95 -28.23 -2.97
C GLY A 642 -8.05 -27.01 -3.25
N TRP A 643 -7.60 -26.27 -2.23
CA TRP A 643 -6.62 -25.18 -2.40
C TRP A 643 -5.30 -25.69 -3.01
N LEU A 644 -4.86 -26.90 -2.67
CA LEU A 644 -3.68 -27.50 -3.27
C LEU A 644 -3.93 -27.94 -4.72
N ARG A 645 -5.00 -28.70 -4.98
CA ARG A 645 -5.26 -29.36 -6.27
C ARG A 645 -5.81 -28.41 -7.32
N ASP A 646 -6.89 -27.71 -7.00
CA ASP A 646 -7.69 -26.96 -7.98
C ASP A 646 -7.22 -25.51 -8.15
N PHE A 647 -6.50 -24.98 -7.14
CA PHE A 647 -5.87 -23.67 -7.20
C PHE A 647 -4.37 -23.78 -7.47
N LEU A 648 -3.55 -24.17 -6.48
CA LEU A 648 -2.09 -24.12 -6.62
C LEU A 648 -1.57 -25.02 -7.75
N TRP A 649 -1.94 -26.31 -7.75
CA TRP A 649 -1.44 -27.27 -8.74
C TRP A 649 -1.98 -26.97 -10.14
N ALA A 650 -3.29 -26.83 -10.29
CA ALA A 650 -3.91 -26.59 -11.60
C ALA A 650 -3.47 -25.25 -12.23
N GLN A 651 -3.41 -24.18 -11.43
CA GLN A 651 -3.08 -22.85 -11.96
C GLN A 651 -1.57 -22.64 -12.13
N ALA A 652 -0.71 -23.42 -11.46
CA ALA A 652 0.74 -23.34 -11.65
C ALA A 652 1.21 -23.91 -12.99
N SER A 653 0.34 -24.61 -13.73
CA SER A 653 0.63 -25.13 -15.08
C SER A 653 1.28 -24.09 -16.00
N GLN A 654 0.78 -22.85 -15.98
CA GLN A 654 1.28 -21.79 -16.86
C GLN A 654 2.69 -21.32 -16.50
N VAL A 655 3.00 -21.16 -15.20
CA VAL A 655 4.33 -20.69 -14.79
C VAL A 655 5.40 -21.74 -15.07
N ILE A 656 5.11 -23.03 -14.87
CA ILE A 656 6.08 -24.11 -15.09
C ILE A 656 6.24 -24.50 -16.57
N GLN A 657 5.23 -24.24 -17.41
CA GLN A 657 5.28 -24.50 -18.86
C GLN A 657 5.62 -23.24 -19.69
N SER A 658 5.96 -22.13 -19.04
CA SER A 658 6.26 -20.85 -19.71
C SER A 658 7.57 -20.82 -20.51
N TYR A 659 8.45 -21.80 -20.33
CA TYR A 659 9.74 -21.89 -21.03
C TYR A 659 9.53 -22.01 -22.55
N GLY A 660 10.34 -21.29 -23.33
CA GLY A 660 10.16 -21.21 -24.79
C GLY A 660 9.09 -20.22 -25.25
N SER A 661 8.56 -19.40 -24.33
CA SER A 661 7.66 -18.29 -24.63
C SER A 661 8.18 -16.97 -24.04
N SER A 662 7.49 -15.86 -24.33
CA SER A 662 7.76 -14.55 -23.72
C SER A 662 7.52 -14.51 -22.22
N LEU A 663 6.77 -15.48 -21.67
CA LEU A 663 6.51 -15.59 -20.24
C LEU A 663 7.60 -16.36 -19.48
N SER A 664 8.63 -16.88 -20.17
CA SER A 664 9.70 -17.69 -19.57
C SER A 664 10.46 -16.99 -18.43
N ALA A 665 10.53 -15.65 -18.45
CA ALA A 665 11.08 -14.88 -17.33
C ALA A 665 10.32 -15.13 -16.02
N TYR A 666 8.99 -15.32 -16.05
CA TYR A 666 8.24 -15.66 -14.86
C TYR A 666 8.59 -17.06 -14.35
N GLY A 667 8.76 -18.05 -15.23
CA GLY A 667 9.25 -19.38 -14.83
C GLY A 667 10.63 -19.34 -14.16
N LEU A 668 11.55 -18.52 -14.69
CA LEU A 668 12.88 -18.32 -14.10
C LEU A 668 12.81 -17.62 -12.73
N VAL A 669 12.03 -16.54 -12.61
CA VAL A 669 11.83 -15.84 -11.33
C VAL A 669 11.13 -16.75 -10.32
N PHE A 670 10.16 -17.55 -10.74
CA PHE A 670 9.48 -18.51 -9.87
C PHE A 670 10.47 -19.47 -9.23
N LEU A 671 11.38 -20.07 -10.00
CA LEU A 671 12.40 -20.97 -9.46
C LEU A 671 13.44 -20.22 -8.60
N GLY A 672 13.92 -19.06 -9.07
CA GLY A 672 14.86 -18.23 -8.33
C GLY A 672 14.30 -17.75 -6.99
N ALA A 673 13.02 -17.44 -6.94
CA ALA A 673 12.31 -17.03 -5.73
C ALA A 673 12.16 -18.18 -4.73
N HIS A 674 11.86 -19.41 -5.19
CA HIS A 674 11.91 -20.60 -4.33
C HIS A 674 13.30 -20.83 -3.75
N PHE A 675 14.36 -20.66 -4.55
CA PHE A 675 15.73 -20.75 -4.07
C PHE A 675 16.02 -19.71 -2.98
N VAL A 676 15.65 -18.45 -3.20
CA VAL A 676 15.82 -17.36 -2.22
C VAL A 676 15.04 -17.62 -0.94
N TRP A 677 13.81 -18.13 -1.05
CA TRP A 677 13.00 -18.52 0.10
C TRP A 677 13.67 -19.66 0.89
N ALA A 678 14.13 -20.71 0.23
CA ALA A 678 14.82 -21.82 0.90
C ALA A 678 16.17 -21.38 1.51
N PHE A 679 16.91 -20.51 0.82
CA PHE A 679 18.15 -19.91 1.31
C PHE A 679 17.94 -19.12 2.60
N SER A 680 16.78 -18.47 2.75
CA SER A 680 16.42 -17.76 3.97
C SER A 680 16.40 -18.67 5.21
N LEU A 681 15.97 -19.93 5.04
CA LEU A 681 15.83 -20.90 6.14
C LEU A 681 17.18 -21.23 6.78
N MET A 682 18.27 -21.14 6.01
CA MET A 682 19.63 -21.29 6.54
C MET A 682 19.90 -20.29 7.67
N PHE A 683 19.49 -19.03 7.51
CA PHE A 683 19.68 -17.98 8.53
C PHE A 683 18.68 -18.09 9.67
N LEU A 684 17.46 -18.56 9.38
CA LEU A 684 16.39 -18.66 10.37
C LEU A 684 16.56 -19.85 11.32
N PHE A 685 17.15 -20.96 10.84
CA PHE A 685 17.32 -22.19 11.62
C PHE A 685 18.72 -22.35 12.25
N SER A 686 19.72 -21.58 11.80
CA SER A 686 21.08 -21.63 12.35
C SER A 686 21.39 -20.47 13.28
N GLY A 687 22.45 -20.63 14.09
CA GLY A 687 22.94 -19.60 15.02
C GLY A 687 24.34 -19.11 14.65
N ARG A 688 24.67 -17.87 15.04
CA ARG A 688 25.95 -17.23 14.71
C ARG A 688 27.20 -17.99 15.20
N GLY A 689 27.09 -18.77 16.29
CA GLY A 689 28.23 -19.47 16.89
C GLY A 689 28.88 -20.44 15.90
N TYR A 690 28.07 -21.29 15.27
CA TYR A 690 28.50 -22.21 14.21
C TYR A 690 29.24 -21.50 13.07
N TRP A 691 28.65 -20.43 12.54
CA TRP A 691 29.24 -19.67 11.44
C TRP A 691 30.53 -18.96 11.83
N GLN A 692 30.63 -18.48 13.07
CA GLN A 692 31.82 -17.81 13.56
C GLN A 692 33.01 -18.77 13.68
N GLU A 693 32.79 -20.00 14.19
CA GLU A 693 33.83 -21.04 14.28
C GLU A 693 34.28 -21.52 12.88
N LEU A 694 33.34 -21.63 11.94
CA LEU A 694 33.66 -21.92 10.54
C LEU A 694 34.53 -20.82 9.92
N ILE A 695 34.18 -19.55 10.14
CA ILE A 695 34.97 -18.40 9.68
C ILE A 695 36.37 -18.41 10.29
N GLU A 696 36.52 -18.80 11.56
CA GLU A 696 37.83 -18.89 12.20
C GLU A 696 38.75 -19.91 11.51
N SER A 697 38.19 -21.06 11.10
CA SER A 697 38.92 -22.07 10.32
C SER A 697 39.33 -21.54 8.93
N ILE A 698 38.46 -20.77 8.28
CA ILE A 698 38.75 -20.13 6.98
C ILE A 698 39.82 -19.05 7.13
N VAL A 699 39.73 -18.21 8.17
CA VAL A 699 40.71 -17.15 8.47
C VAL A 699 42.08 -17.75 8.80
N TRP A 700 42.12 -18.89 9.50
CA TRP A 700 43.37 -19.63 9.70
C TRP A 700 44.04 -19.99 8.36
N ALA A 701 43.26 -20.50 7.39
CA ALA A 701 43.79 -20.84 6.06
C ALA A 701 44.29 -19.58 5.31
N HIS A 702 43.56 -18.47 5.38
CA HIS A 702 43.97 -17.20 4.75
C HIS A 702 45.25 -16.63 5.37
N ASN A 703 45.41 -16.75 6.69
CA ASN A 703 46.63 -16.33 7.38
C ASN A 703 47.85 -17.15 6.96
N LYS A 704 47.69 -18.47 6.73
CA LYS A 704 48.78 -19.32 6.22
C LYS A 704 49.26 -18.89 4.84
N LEU A 705 48.34 -18.42 4.00
CA LEU A 705 48.63 -17.91 2.66
C LEU A 705 48.93 -16.40 2.62
N LYS A 706 48.91 -15.70 3.77
CA LYS A 706 49.08 -14.24 3.89
C LYS A 706 48.10 -13.42 3.03
N VAL A 707 46.89 -13.92 2.84
CA VAL A 707 45.80 -13.26 2.10
C VAL A 707 44.63 -12.85 3.02
N ALA A 708 44.84 -12.86 4.33
CA ALA A 708 43.82 -12.44 5.28
C ALA A 708 43.57 -10.92 5.18
N PRO A 709 42.30 -10.47 5.17
CA PRO A 709 41.98 -9.05 5.11
C PRO A 709 42.34 -8.35 6.43
N ALA A 710 42.68 -7.05 6.34
CA ALA A 710 42.96 -6.22 7.51
C ALA A 710 41.72 -5.98 8.39
N ILE A 711 40.53 -5.91 7.77
CA ILE A 711 39.25 -5.85 8.47
C ILE A 711 38.88 -7.28 8.88
N GLN A 712 38.71 -7.52 10.18
CA GLN A 712 38.47 -8.88 10.68
C GLN A 712 37.10 -9.42 10.24
N PRO A 713 37.04 -10.57 9.53
CA PRO A 713 35.79 -11.21 9.17
C PRO A 713 35.05 -11.71 10.43
N ARG A 714 33.79 -11.31 10.58
CA ARG A 714 32.88 -11.79 11.61
C ARG A 714 31.59 -12.31 10.97
N ALA A 715 31.04 -13.36 11.58
CA ALA A 715 29.68 -13.77 11.28
C ALA A 715 28.71 -12.62 11.58
N LEU A 716 27.57 -12.61 10.89
CA LEU A 716 26.50 -11.64 11.15
C LEU A 716 26.11 -11.64 12.63
N SER A 717 25.71 -10.47 13.14
CA SER A 717 25.10 -10.38 14.46
C SER A 717 23.81 -11.21 14.51
N ILE A 718 23.33 -11.57 15.71
CA ILE A 718 22.10 -12.36 15.84
C ILE A 718 20.91 -11.63 15.20
N ILE A 719 20.81 -10.31 15.40
CA ILE A 719 19.77 -9.48 14.81
C ILE A 719 19.93 -9.39 13.29
N GLN A 720 21.16 -9.23 12.78
CA GLN A 720 21.41 -9.23 11.34
C GLN A 720 21.06 -10.57 10.70
N GLY A 721 21.37 -11.70 11.34
CA GLY A 721 20.97 -13.03 10.87
C GLY A 721 19.46 -13.17 10.75
N ARG A 722 18.71 -12.70 11.77
CA ARG A 722 17.24 -12.64 11.72
C ARG A 722 16.73 -11.72 10.61
N ALA A 723 17.32 -10.52 10.46
CA ALA A 723 16.93 -9.54 9.46
C ALA A 723 17.16 -10.07 8.03
N VAL A 724 18.32 -10.66 7.77
CA VAL A 724 18.65 -11.32 6.51
C VAL A 724 17.70 -12.48 6.24
N GLY A 725 17.44 -13.32 7.25
CA GLY A 725 16.49 -14.42 7.15
C GLY A 725 15.08 -13.95 6.75
N VAL A 726 14.49 -13.00 7.48
CA VAL A 726 13.13 -12.51 7.14
C VAL A 726 13.09 -11.78 5.80
N ALA A 727 14.14 -11.03 5.45
CA ALA A 727 14.20 -10.33 4.16
C ALA A 727 14.18 -11.31 2.97
N HIS A 728 14.99 -12.37 3.01
CA HIS A 728 15.00 -13.39 1.96
C HIS A 728 13.73 -14.25 1.98
N TYR A 729 13.15 -14.51 3.16
CA TYR A 729 11.89 -15.24 3.27
C TYR A 729 10.76 -14.50 2.58
N LEU A 730 10.60 -13.20 2.87
CA LEU A 730 9.58 -12.35 2.26
C LEU A 730 9.84 -12.15 0.77
N LEU A 731 11.08 -11.87 0.37
CA LEU A 731 11.44 -11.70 -1.04
C LEU A 731 11.12 -12.96 -1.84
N GLY A 732 11.57 -14.13 -1.39
CA GLY A 732 11.32 -15.39 -2.06
C GLY A 732 9.84 -15.78 -2.08
N GLY A 733 9.12 -15.59 -0.97
CA GLY A 733 7.69 -15.88 -0.89
C GLY A 733 6.85 -14.99 -1.81
N ILE A 734 7.03 -13.66 -1.71
CA ILE A 734 6.29 -12.68 -2.51
C ILE A 734 6.63 -12.82 -4.00
N ALA A 735 7.92 -12.98 -4.36
CA ALA A 735 8.32 -13.13 -5.76
C ALA A 735 7.83 -14.45 -6.38
N THR A 736 7.71 -15.52 -5.58
CA THR A 736 7.10 -16.78 -6.01
C THR A 736 5.63 -16.57 -6.38
N THR A 737 4.85 -15.95 -5.49
CA THR A 737 3.44 -15.66 -5.74
C THR A 737 3.27 -14.68 -6.90
N TRP A 738 4.13 -13.67 -7.02
CA TRP A 738 4.12 -12.71 -8.13
C TRP A 738 4.30 -13.40 -9.48
N ALA A 739 5.32 -14.26 -9.62
CA ALA A 739 5.56 -14.98 -10.86
C ALA A 739 4.44 -15.97 -11.18
N PHE A 740 3.92 -16.67 -10.17
CA PHE A 740 2.76 -17.55 -10.28
C PHE A 740 1.52 -16.81 -10.80
N PHE A 741 1.16 -15.69 -10.18
CA PHE A 741 0.00 -14.89 -10.56
C PHE A 741 0.12 -14.30 -11.96
N LEU A 742 1.24 -13.66 -12.29
CA LEU A 742 1.39 -12.98 -13.57
C LEU A 742 1.45 -13.98 -14.74
N ALA A 743 2.24 -15.05 -14.62
CA ALA A 743 2.26 -16.08 -15.66
C ALA A 743 0.88 -16.74 -15.84
N ARG A 744 0.13 -16.93 -14.75
CA ARG A 744 -1.23 -17.49 -14.83
C ARG A 744 -2.18 -16.53 -15.55
N ILE A 745 -2.33 -15.32 -15.03
CA ILE A 745 -3.42 -14.42 -15.45
C ILE A 745 -3.17 -13.83 -16.83
N ILE A 746 -1.91 -13.60 -17.23
CA ILE A 746 -1.60 -13.15 -18.59
C ILE A 746 -2.00 -14.23 -19.61
N SER A 747 -1.79 -15.50 -19.29
CA SER A 747 -2.10 -16.61 -20.21
C SER A 747 -3.60 -16.90 -20.37
N VAL A 748 -4.43 -16.61 -19.37
CA VAL A 748 -5.87 -16.99 -19.37
C VAL A 748 -6.82 -15.79 -19.41
N GLY A 749 -6.28 -14.57 -19.30
CA GLY A 749 -7.05 -13.39 -18.92
C GLY A 749 -7.35 -12.39 -20.01
#